data_AF-A0A1S9P8Y2-F1
#
_entry.id   AF-A0A1S9P8Y2-F1
#
_cell.length_a   1.000
_cell.length_b   1.000
_cell.length_c   1.000
_cell.angle_alpha   90.00
_cell.angle_beta   90.00
_cell.angle_gamma   90.00
#
_symmetry.space_group_name_H-M   'P 1'
#
loop_
_entity.id
_entity.type
_entity.pdbx_description
1 polymer ?
#
loop_
_entity_poly.entity_id
_entity_poly.type
_entity_poly.pdbx_seq_one_letter_code
_entity_poly.pdbx_strand_id
1 'polypeptide(L)'
;MKRVPRVKVTTAARLGELTDIKDSVMSTVQYFDGLGRPLQVVQRQASPLAKDIVQPVAYDAFGREAVKYLPYASPSTAYGSYRPEALSPGDGVMAFYNPVGGSGPQQSNGVVRTAFPFAVTGFEPSPLNRVVEQGAPGAAWQFTGAGNSGSSSHTQRSQWATNDDLVFKTTDTTDNPGSKRVALYYVTVNPDQSRTLARDSSWAKCYQPGQLYVAIAKNENWQPGDGCMNTTEEYKDRQGRVVLKRAYNFRRASDETLRAEMLSTYYVYDGRGNLCFVLPPLAEPDNTVEITQSYLDGICYQYRYDERNRLTQKKLPGKGWEFMVYNTLNQLVLTQDAQQRNKSPQEWSFSKYDALGRVVISGRWQHTDAGADANYSAPDRQWLMALAAQYKTSSNPKWESRDSTTTTGYSNVSEPLNSLSYYNISYYDTYDGIPGLPPTYDRSTSTAYRQMIAGLLAATKTWVLNSTAALWTVPYYDDEGRVVRTFTQHYLGGSSNLTQRNFDDVTTVYNFDNQPKNVTRKHYISGTGTTVILALTVTDSYTYDHMGRKRRTSQQVKHADQAAQPTIIISQADYNEVGQVRVKRLHSINGGTSFLQHVDYRYNPRGWLTSINNTSLAAEANINSGTNDKFGMELNYESGGTGTPQYNGNISSVTWKMGQVGGVTPLAQSYSYQYDYLSRLTAGVSTEGTAKDGFYNEYLRYDKGGNITSLGRYDKQNGVKTRIDSLTYVYYTFKKLSQVNDNTGNTAGFNDRTQTADEYSYDLNGNMRRDLNKNISSITYNVLNLPATITKSDGSTIVYIYDAAGRKLRKIYSSGGNTTTTEYIDGIQYDANTASPTPAFTFLQTEEGRAMKNGTAYLYEYDLNDHLGNTRATVKPDTNDPTQQTAVVLQENSYYPLGANIASLQPVVPSPPNRYLYNGKELQEETELYDYSARFYDPVIGRWTTVDPLTEKSRRFSPYNYGENNPIRFIDPDGMSVEEDAARLQQDVYRAHAREAVSEQHRDFMERMTGMESVGSTSTTEIGLSERSAVPDTIKKANVSSSTGNQINGTGNSGDDYSEFDTANPWRHVIGPGFMSLATPTPKRFVAKNSSEASAFFSELMSRAYPKKILYKGEKRLYTHTVNGAPRYAATWGRYIGRWGTRIAFHVGTALTLYDMGATTLESFEYFKTLPIKIQFKVVNHQMHSGAAYPFYNER
;
A
#
# COMPACT_ATOMS: atom_id res chain seq x y z
N MET A 1 -15.44 0.52 30.98
CA MET A 1 -16.14 -0.22 29.89
C MET A 1 -16.38 0.73 28.73
N LYS A 2 -15.95 0.41 27.52
CA LYS A 2 -16.37 1.08 26.28
C LYS A 2 -17.56 0.31 25.71
N ARG A 3 -18.58 1.03 25.22
CA ARG A 3 -19.72 0.48 24.47
C ARG A 3 -19.79 1.18 23.12
N VAL A 4 -20.00 0.42 22.05
CA VAL A 4 -20.16 0.92 20.68
C VAL A 4 -21.48 0.35 20.15
N PRO A 5 -22.51 1.18 19.91
CA PRO A 5 -23.76 0.72 19.33
C PRO A 5 -23.54 0.18 17.90
N ARG A 6 -24.26 -0.89 17.57
CA ARG A 6 -24.42 -1.46 16.22
C ARG A 6 -25.82 -1.24 15.63
N VAL A 7 -26.66 -0.53 16.36
CA VAL A 7 -28.02 -0.11 15.97
C VAL A 7 -28.28 1.31 16.48
N LYS A 8 -29.29 1.98 15.94
CA LYS A 8 -29.67 3.34 16.37
C LYS A 8 -30.10 3.34 17.84
N VAL A 9 -29.39 4.12 18.66
CA VAL A 9 -29.69 4.32 20.09
C VAL A 9 -29.87 5.81 20.36
N THR A 10 -30.96 6.17 21.03
CA THR A 10 -31.36 7.57 21.30
C THR A 10 -31.23 7.98 22.76
N THR A 11 -31.04 7.03 23.70
CA THR A 11 -30.91 7.31 25.14
C THR A 11 -29.88 6.41 25.80
N ALA A 12 -29.27 6.88 26.90
CA ALA A 12 -28.35 6.06 27.70
C ALA A 12 -29.03 4.85 28.37
N ALA A 13 -30.34 4.95 28.67
CA ALA A 13 -31.14 3.82 29.17
C ALA A 13 -31.25 2.72 28.11
N ARG A 14 -31.60 3.07 26.86
CA ARG A 14 -31.66 2.12 25.75
C ARG A 14 -30.30 1.53 25.39
N LEU A 15 -29.21 2.29 25.58
CA LEU A 15 -27.85 1.73 25.49
C LEU A 15 -27.61 0.66 26.57
N GLY A 16 -28.12 0.88 27.79
CA GLY A 16 -28.13 -0.11 28.87
C GLY A 16 -28.84 -1.39 28.46
N GLU A 17 -30.12 -1.31 28.10
CA GLU A 17 -30.96 -2.45 27.66
C GLU A 17 -30.31 -3.27 26.54
N LEU A 18 -29.63 -2.62 25.60
CA LEU A 18 -28.99 -3.27 24.45
C LEU A 18 -27.56 -3.76 24.73
N THR A 19 -26.97 -3.43 25.89
CA THR A 19 -25.56 -3.76 26.21
C THR A 19 -25.28 -5.27 26.18
N ASP A 20 -26.27 -6.08 26.53
CA ASP A 20 -26.14 -7.53 26.57
C ASP A 20 -26.45 -8.23 25.23
N ILE A 21 -26.97 -7.49 24.23
CA ILE A 21 -27.32 -8.01 22.90
C ILE A 21 -26.13 -7.78 21.96
N LYS A 22 -25.34 -8.83 21.70
CA LYS A 22 -24.12 -8.80 20.89
C LYS A 22 -24.29 -8.12 19.51
N ASP A 23 -25.44 -8.33 18.86
CA ASP A 23 -25.75 -7.81 17.53
C ASP A 23 -26.20 -6.34 17.56
N SER A 24 -26.33 -5.74 18.75
CA SER A 24 -26.76 -4.36 18.97
C SER A 24 -25.74 -3.48 19.68
N VAL A 25 -24.84 -4.03 20.49
CA VAL A 25 -23.75 -3.28 21.17
C VAL A 25 -22.48 -4.13 21.28
N MET A 26 -21.39 -3.67 20.66
CA MET A 26 -20.05 -4.17 20.98
C MET A 26 -19.58 -3.56 22.30
N SER A 27 -19.10 -4.41 23.22
CA SER A 27 -18.70 -3.99 24.57
C SER A 27 -17.29 -4.47 24.90
N THR A 28 -16.43 -3.54 25.34
CA THR A 28 -15.07 -3.86 25.81
C THR A 28 -14.92 -3.43 27.27
N VAL A 29 -14.62 -4.40 28.13
CA VAL A 29 -14.25 -4.15 29.53
C VAL A 29 -12.73 -4.19 29.63
N GLN A 30 -12.17 -3.26 30.40
CA GLN A 30 -10.74 -3.22 30.70
C GLN A 30 -10.60 -3.20 32.22
N TYR A 31 -9.88 -4.18 32.74
CA TYR A 31 -9.59 -4.34 34.15
C TYR A 31 -8.20 -3.78 34.44
N PHE A 32 -8.09 -3.14 35.60
CA PHE A 32 -6.87 -2.49 36.07
C PHE A 32 -6.53 -2.99 37.47
N ASP A 33 -5.25 -2.95 37.84
CA ASP A 33 -4.82 -3.15 39.23
C ASP A 33 -5.00 -1.88 40.08
N GLY A 34 -4.67 -1.97 41.37
CA GLY A 34 -4.70 -0.83 42.30
C GLY A 34 -3.69 0.30 41.99
N LEU A 35 -2.87 0.15 40.96
CA LEU A 35 -1.94 1.17 40.44
C LEU A 35 -2.41 1.75 39.09
N GLY A 36 -3.59 1.35 38.59
CA GLY A 36 -4.13 1.80 37.31
C GLY A 36 -3.47 1.15 36.08
N ARG A 37 -2.76 0.03 36.25
CA ARG A 37 -2.13 -0.71 35.14
C ARG A 37 -3.11 -1.76 34.58
N PRO A 38 -3.28 -1.88 33.25
CA PRO A 38 -4.18 -2.88 32.66
C PRO A 38 -3.79 -4.33 33.01
N LEU A 39 -4.70 -5.07 33.66
CA LEU A 39 -4.54 -6.51 33.92
C LEU A 39 -5.15 -7.38 32.82
N GLN A 40 -6.26 -6.92 32.23
CA GLN A 40 -7.01 -7.73 31.27
C GLN A 40 -7.91 -6.84 30.41
N VAL A 41 -8.01 -7.15 29.12
CA VAL A 41 -9.04 -6.61 28.22
C VAL A 41 -9.97 -7.75 27.84
N VAL A 42 -11.28 -7.55 28.03
CA VAL A 42 -12.34 -8.50 27.70
C VAL A 42 -13.26 -7.86 26.67
N GLN A 43 -13.24 -8.37 25.44
CA GLN A 43 -14.21 -8.02 24.41
C GLN A 43 -15.41 -8.96 24.54
N ARG A 44 -16.53 -8.42 25.04
CA ARG A 44 -17.74 -9.17 25.39
C ARG A 44 -18.30 -9.88 24.16
N GLN A 45 -18.39 -11.21 24.20
CA GLN A 45 -18.93 -12.05 23.12
C GLN A 45 -18.28 -11.90 21.71
N ALA A 46 -17.03 -11.44 21.60
CA ALA A 46 -16.42 -11.11 20.31
C ALA A 46 -15.95 -12.30 19.42
N SER A 47 -15.92 -13.55 19.93
CA SER A 47 -15.65 -14.72 19.09
C SER A 47 -16.79 -14.96 18.08
N PRO A 48 -16.56 -15.66 16.94
CA PRO A 48 -17.64 -16.06 16.04
C PRO A 48 -18.74 -16.89 16.72
N LEU A 49 -18.38 -17.77 17.68
CA LEU A 49 -19.33 -18.49 18.54
C LEU A 49 -19.86 -17.68 19.74
N ALA A 50 -19.73 -16.35 19.70
CA ALA A 50 -20.22 -15.39 20.71
C ALA A 50 -19.64 -15.57 22.12
N LYS A 51 -18.39 -16.03 22.23
CA LYS A 51 -17.60 -16.07 23.48
C LYS A 51 -16.80 -14.80 23.69
N ASP A 52 -16.45 -14.50 24.94
CA ASP A 52 -15.55 -13.39 25.26
C ASP A 52 -14.16 -13.62 24.66
N ILE A 53 -13.61 -12.61 23.98
CA ILE A 53 -12.18 -12.58 23.64
C ILE A 53 -11.43 -11.89 24.78
N VAL A 54 -10.50 -12.61 25.39
CA VAL A 54 -9.78 -12.21 26.59
C VAL A 54 -8.31 -12.06 26.26
N GLN A 55 -7.79 -10.86 26.46
CA GLN A 55 -6.36 -10.54 26.39
C GLN A 55 -5.86 -10.29 27.83
N PRO A 56 -5.23 -11.28 28.48
CA PRO A 56 -4.55 -11.05 29.76
C PRO A 56 -3.25 -10.26 29.54
N VAL A 57 -2.82 -9.56 30.59
CA VAL A 57 -1.57 -8.80 30.67
C VAL A 57 -0.88 -9.16 31.98
N ALA A 58 0.40 -9.51 31.92
CA ALA A 58 1.23 -9.81 33.08
C ALA A 58 2.35 -8.77 33.23
N TYR A 59 2.67 -8.43 34.47
CA TYR A 59 3.77 -7.53 34.80
C TYR A 59 4.84 -8.25 35.61
N ASP A 60 6.11 -7.94 35.33
CA ASP A 60 7.22 -8.37 36.19
C ASP A 60 7.31 -7.52 37.48
N ALA A 61 8.27 -7.85 38.35
CA ALA A 61 8.51 -7.13 39.60
C ALA A 61 8.88 -5.64 39.42
N PHE A 62 9.26 -5.21 38.22
CA PHE A 62 9.54 -3.82 37.86
C PHE A 62 8.36 -3.12 37.18
N GLY A 63 7.23 -3.82 37.02
CA GLY A 63 6.01 -3.30 36.41
C GLY A 63 6.01 -3.29 34.88
N ARG A 64 6.84 -4.12 34.23
CA ARG A 64 7.00 -4.17 32.77
C ARG A 64 6.20 -5.32 32.17
N GLU A 65 5.61 -5.10 30.99
CA GLU A 65 4.97 -6.14 30.16
C GLU A 65 6.06 -7.07 29.56
N ALA A 66 6.68 -7.90 30.41
CA ALA A 66 7.78 -8.79 30.04
C ALA A 66 7.31 -10.07 29.33
N VAL A 67 6.04 -10.44 29.47
CA VAL A 67 5.40 -11.53 28.72
C VAL A 67 4.09 -11.00 28.13
N LYS A 68 3.96 -11.05 26.81
CA LYS A 68 2.74 -10.68 26.10
C LYS A 68 2.07 -11.93 25.52
N TYR A 69 0.93 -12.29 26.11
CA TYR A 69 0.11 -13.43 25.70
C TYR A 69 -0.69 -13.13 24.43
N LEU A 70 -1.08 -14.18 23.71
CA LEU A 70 -2.12 -14.13 22.68
C LEU A 70 -3.52 -13.96 23.32
N PRO A 71 -4.48 -13.35 22.61
CA PRO A 71 -5.88 -13.33 23.05
C PRO A 71 -6.52 -14.71 22.87
N TYR A 72 -7.43 -15.08 23.76
CA TYR A 72 -8.14 -16.37 23.71
C TYR A 72 -9.66 -16.23 23.84
N ALA A 73 -10.43 -17.18 23.33
CA ALA A 73 -11.89 -17.21 23.51
C ALA A 73 -12.26 -17.98 24.79
N SER A 74 -12.81 -17.29 25.79
CA SER A 74 -13.17 -17.90 27.08
C SER A 74 -14.45 -18.73 26.98
N PRO A 75 -14.50 -19.96 27.53
CA PRO A 75 -15.73 -20.75 27.56
C PRO A 75 -16.78 -20.25 28.56
N SER A 76 -16.45 -19.25 29.40
CA SER A 76 -17.35 -18.72 30.42
C SER A 76 -18.53 -17.93 29.82
N THR A 77 -19.73 -18.18 30.34
CA THR A 77 -20.97 -17.46 30.00
C THR A 77 -21.19 -16.19 30.83
N ALA A 78 -20.31 -15.90 31.80
CA ALA A 78 -20.35 -14.68 32.62
C ALA A 78 -19.79 -13.48 31.83
N TYR A 79 -20.41 -13.13 30.70
CA TYR A 79 -19.82 -12.31 29.66
C TYR A 79 -19.32 -10.94 30.12
N GLY A 80 -18.11 -10.59 29.70
CA GLY A 80 -17.45 -9.31 30.02
C GLY A 80 -16.84 -9.24 31.42
N SER A 81 -17.09 -10.20 32.31
CA SER A 81 -16.47 -10.22 33.65
C SER A 81 -14.99 -10.63 33.61
N TYR A 82 -14.27 -10.30 34.68
CA TYR A 82 -12.86 -10.66 34.85
C TYR A 82 -12.65 -12.18 34.89
N ARG A 83 -11.54 -12.64 34.32
CA ARG A 83 -11.09 -14.04 34.30
C ARG A 83 -9.86 -14.18 35.21
N PRO A 84 -10.00 -14.50 36.51
CA PRO A 84 -8.86 -14.74 37.39
C PRO A 84 -7.99 -15.92 36.92
N GLU A 85 -8.60 -16.91 36.26
CA GLU A 85 -7.95 -18.11 35.73
C GLU A 85 -7.23 -17.90 34.38
N ALA A 86 -7.25 -16.68 33.82
CA ALA A 86 -6.77 -16.41 32.46
C ALA A 86 -5.30 -16.79 32.18
N LEU A 87 -4.47 -16.86 33.23
CA LEU A 87 -3.06 -17.24 33.19
C LEU A 87 -2.74 -18.50 34.02
N SER A 88 -3.76 -19.19 34.54
CA SER A 88 -3.56 -20.40 35.35
C SER A 88 -3.05 -21.57 34.49
N PRO A 89 -2.06 -22.37 34.96
CA PRO A 89 -1.62 -23.56 34.25
C PRO A 89 -2.75 -24.58 34.10
N GLY A 90 -2.99 -25.04 32.88
CA GLY A 90 -4.11 -25.95 32.56
C GLY A 90 -5.46 -25.24 32.29
N ASP A 91 -5.51 -23.92 32.41
CA ASP A 91 -6.69 -23.06 32.23
C ASP A 91 -6.42 -21.90 31.25
N GLY A 92 -7.42 -21.05 31.04
CA GLY A 92 -7.28 -19.74 30.39
C GLY A 92 -6.64 -19.79 28.99
N VAL A 93 -5.66 -18.90 28.75
CA VAL A 93 -4.91 -18.84 27.48
C VAL A 93 -4.14 -20.14 27.20
N MET A 94 -3.64 -20.80 28.24
CA MET A 94 -2.82 -22.02 28.11
C MET A 94 -3.68 -23.21 27.70
N ALA A 95 -4.86 -23.38 28.29
CA ALA A 95 -5.82 -24.42 27.90
C ALA A 95 -6.39 -24.19 26.49
N PHE A 96 -6.67 -22.94 26.13
CA PHE A 96 -7.24 -22.62 24.81
C PHE A 96 -6.27 -22.93 23.66
N TYR A 97 -4.98 -22.64 23.83
CA TYR A 97 -3.97 -22.95 22.81
C TYR A 97 -3.33 -24.34 22.95
N ASN A 98 -3.38 -24.97 24.13
CA ASN A 98 -2.83 -26.32 24.35
C ASN A 98 -3.81 -27.22 25.14
N PRO A 99 -4.97 -27.57 24.57
CA PRO A 99 -5.96 -28.39 25.26
C PRO A 99 -5.46 -29.82 25.49
N VAL A 100 -5.73 -30.35 26.69
CA VAL A 100 -5.34 -31.70 27.13
C VAL A 100 -5.85 -32.77 26.16
N GLY A 101 -4.99 -33.74 25.82
CA GLY A 101 -5.31 -34.84 24.91
C GLY A 101 -5.31 -34.48 23.42
N GLY A 102 -5.06 -33.22 23.04
CA GLY A 102 -5.03 -32.81 21.63
C GLY A 102 -3.74 -33.22 20.90
N SER A 103 -3.87 -33.80 19.70
CA SER A 103 -2.77 -34.20 18.82
C SER A 103 -2.71 -33.37 17.51
N GLY A 104 -1.51 -33.25 16.94
CA GLY A 104 -1.23 -32.48 15.71
C GLY A 104 -0.97 -30.97 15.92
N PRO A 105 -0.67 -30.22 14.84
CA PRO A 105 -0.34 -28.78 14.92
C PRO A 105 -1.55 -27.84 15.00
N GLN A 106 -2.73 -28.33 14.65
CA GLN A 106 -3.99 -27.57 14.57
C GLN A 106 -5.09 -28.25 15.39
N GLN A 107 -6.04 -27.45 15.87
CA GLN A 107 -7.27 -27.91 16.50
C GLN A 107 -8.41 -27.97 15.47
N SER A 108 -9.45 -28.78 15.72
CA SER A 108 -10.63 -28.93 14.85
C SER A 108 -11.46 -27.65 14.66
N ASN A 109 -11.20 -26.60 15.43
CA ASN A 109 -11.80 -25.27 15.28
C ASN A 109 -10.95 -24.32 14.40
N GLY A 110 -9.77 -24.75 13.92
CA GLY A 110 -8.80 -23.95 13.15
C GLY A 110 -7.90 -23.04 13.98
N VAL A 111 -7.84 -23.23 15.30
CA VAL A 111 -6.86 -22.58 16.17
C VAL A 111 -5.60 -23.45 16.21
N VAL A 112 -4.44 -22.83 16.05
CA VAL A 112 -3.14 -23.51 16.18
C VAL A 112 -2.94 -24.10 17.58
N ARG A 113 -2.31 -25.27 17.70
CA ARG A 113 -1.93 -25.85 18.99
C ARG A 113 -0.52 -25.43 19.37
N THR A 114 -0.35 -24.80 20.53
CA THR A 114 0.98 -24.44 21.05
C THR A 114 1.00 -24.29 22.57
N ALA A 115 2.05 -24.83 23.20
CA ALA A 115 2.36 -24.61 24.62
C ALA A 115 2.96 -23.21 24.90
N PHE A 116 3.24 -22.42 23.86
CA PHE A 116 3.87 -21.09 23.97
C PHE A 116 3.01 -19.99 23.32
N PRO A 117 1.77 -19.74 23.79
CA PRO A 117 0.88 -18.71 23.24
C PRO A 117 1.27 -17.30 23.73
N PHE A 118 2.57 -16.98 23.74
CA PHE A 118 3.10 -15.71 24.25
C PHE A 118 4.47 -15.36 23.66
N ALA A 119 4.75 -14.06 23.59
CA ALA A 119 6.06 -13.49 23.33
C ALA A 119 6.72 -13.07 24.65
N VAL A 120 8.00 -13.38 24.84
CA VAL A 120 8.82 -12.90 25.97
C VAL A 120 9.67 -11.71 25.54
N THR A 121 9.88 -10.74 26.43
CA THR A 121 10.65 -9.52 26.18
C THR A 121 11.75 -9.38 27.23
N GLY A 122 13.00 -9.41 26.79
CA GLY A 122 14.20 -9.33 27.60
C GLY A 122 14.73 -7.90 27.66
N PHE A 123 15.07 -7.44 28.86
CA PHE A 123 15.49 -6.07 29.15
C PHE A 123 16.89 -6.07 29.77
N GLU A 124 17.73 -5.12 29.37
CA GLU A 124 19.00 -4.92 30.06
C GLU A 124 18.80 -4.58 31.56
N PRO A 125 19.73 -4.99 32.45
CA PRO A 125 19.70 -4.63 33.86
C PRO A 125 20.18 -3.18 34.07
N SER A 126 19.48 -2.20 33.48
CA SER A 126 19.82 -0.78 33.52
C SER A 126 18.59 0.10 33.72
N PRO A 127 18.72 1.31 34.32
CA PRO A 127 17.63 2.29 34.43
C PRO A 127 17.05 2.77 33.09
N LEU A 128 17.76 2.57 31.97
CA LEU A 128 17.26 2.88 30.63
C LEU A 128 16.25 1.84 30.11
N ASN A 129 16.18 0.66 30.75
CA ASN A 129 15.18 -0.38 30.50
C ASN A 129 14.99 -0.75 29.01
N ARG A 130 16.11 -0.88 28.27
CA ARG A 130 16.10 -1.14 26.83
C ARG A 130 15.91 -2.63 26.53
N VAL A 131 15.15 -2.95 25.47
CA VAL A 131 14.85 -4.33 25.05
C VAL A 131 16.05 -4.95 24.32
N VAL A 132 16.77 -5.86 24.97
CA VAL A 132 17.93 -6.55 24.39
C VAL A 132 17.55 -7.76 23.54
N GLU A 133 16.41 -8.38 23.83
CA GLU A 133 15.94 -9.60 23.17
C GLU A 133 14.40 -9.63 23.14
N GLN A 134 13.82 -10.03 22.02
CA GLN A 134 12.39 -10.08 21.78
C GLN A 134 12.03 -11.40 21.11
N GLY A 135 11.28 -12.23 21.84
CA GLY A 135 10.67 -13.45 21.34
C GLY A 135 9.32 -13.21 20.69
N ALA A 136 8.72 -14.29 20.18
CA ALA A 136 7.41 -14.32 19.54
C ALA A 136 6.64 -15.59 19.96
N PRO A 137 5.32 -15.69 19.75
CA PRO A 137 4.56 -16.90 20.09
C PRO A 137 5.03 -18.12 19.30
N GLY A 138 4.98 -19.30 19.92
CA GLY A 138 5.54 -20.55 19.41
C GLY A 138 6.91 -20.89 20.01
N ALA A 139 7.26 -22.18 20.01
CA ALA A 139 8.40 -22.71 20.76
C ALA A 139 9.78 -22.21 20.27
N ALA A 140 9.93 -22.01 18.96
CA ALA A 140 11.21 -21.64 18.35
C ALA A 140 11.72 -20.25 18.77
N TRP A 141 10.81 -19.32 19.09
CA TRP A 141 11.11 -17.91 19.36
C TRP A 141 11.18 -17.60 20.87
N GLN A 142 11.48 -18.60 21.71
CA GLN A 142 11.57 -18.47 23.16
C GLN A 142 13.03 -18.40 23.64
N PHE A 143 13.22 -17.79 24.81
CA PHE A 143 14.49 -17.70 25.52
C PHE A 143 14.22 -17.64 27.04
N THR A 144 15.27 -17.68 27.86
CA THR A 144 15.16 -17.70 29.33
C THR A 144 15.98 -16.58 29.99
N GLY A 145 15.63 -16.26 31.24
CA GLY A 145 16.30 -15.20 32.01
C GLY A 145 15.94 -13.78 31.53
N ALA A 146 16.85 -12.83 31.72
CA ALA A 146 16.64 -11.42 31.39
C ALA A 146 16.75 -11.09 29.88
N GLY A 147 17.09 -12.07 29.04
CA GLY A 147 17.47 -11.87 27.64
C GLY A 147 18.94 -11.51 27.46
N ASN A 148 19.50 -11.88 26.31
CA ASN A 148 20.91 -11.70 25.97
C ASN A 148 21.06 -11.39 24.47
N SER A 149 21.67 -10.25 24.12
CA SER A 149 21.92 -9.86 22.73
C SER A 149 22.90 -10.78 21.97
N GLY A 150 23.50 -11.76 22.66
CA GLY A 150 24.31 -12.85 22.11
C GLY A 150 23.79 -14.25 22.45
N SER A 151 22.49 -14.41 22.70
CA SER A 151 21.85 -15.74 22.80
C SER A 151 21.91 -16.50 21.46
N SER A 152 21.73 -17.82 21.49
CA SER A 152 21.48 -18.66 20.30
C SER A 152 19.98 -18.85 19.99
N SER A 153 19.07 -18.28 20.79
CA SER A 153 17.63 -18.34 20.52
C SER A 153 17.27 -17.65 19.21
N HIS A 154 16.21 -18.10 18.54
CA HIS A 154 15.73 -17.50 17.30
C HIS A 154 14.86 -16.27 17.59
N THR A 155 15.50 -15.19 18.03
CA THR A 155 14.86 -13.99 18.59
C THR A 155 15.35 -12.73 17.89
N GLN A 156 14.51 -11.68 17.87
CA GLN A 156 14.96 -10.35 17.47
C GLN A 156 15.79 -9.76 18.60
N ARG A 157 17.07 -9.45 18.35
CA ARG A 157 18.01 -8.98 19.40
C ARG A 157 18.55 -7.60 19.06
N SER A 158 18.72 -6.77 20.09
CA SER A 158 19.26 -5.41 19.98
C SER A 158 20.51 -5.25 20.83
N GLN A 159 21.50 -4.54 20.29
CA GLN A 159 22.75 -4.20 20.95
C GLN A 159 23.08 -2.73 20.67
N TRP A 160 23.65 -2.02 21.64
CA TRP A 160 24.08 -0.63 21.47
C TRP A 160 25.58 -0.50 21.64
N ALA A 161 26.19 0.30 20.78
CA ALA A 161 27.62 0.56 20.74
C ALA A 161 27.86 2.03 20.34
N THR A 162 29.13 2.39 20.17
CA THR A 162 29.54 3.57 19.41
C THR A 162 30.36 3.16 18.20
N ASN A 163 30.65 4.10 17.30
CA ASN A 163 31.56 3.84 16.19
C ASN A 163 33.00 3.60 16.69
N ASP A 164 33.77 2.83 15.93
CA ASP A 164 35.15 2.44 16.20
C ASP A 164 35.99 2.47 14.91
N ASP A 165 37.30 2.22 15.01
CA ASP A 165 38.21 2.16 13.87
C ASP A 165 38.46 0.72 13.34
N LEU A 166 37.61 -0.25 13.67
CA LEU A 166 37.77 -1.62 13.15
C LEU A 166 37.69 -1.63 11.63
N VAL A 167 38.72 -2.15 10.97
CA VAL A 167 38.79 -2.28 9.51
C VAL A 167 38.00 -3.53 9.08
N PHE A 168 37.18 -3.39 8.04
CA PHE A 168 36.37 -4.49 7.52
C PHE A 168 37.23 -5.62 6.93
N LYS A 169 37.02 -6.85 7.41
CA LYS A 169 37.64 -8.05 6.84
C LYS A 169 36.80 -8.53 5.64
N THR A 170 37.43 -8.72 4.48
CA THR A 170 36.80 -9.22 3.24
C THR A 170 36.85 -10.75 3.10
N THR A 171 37.57 -11.43 3.99
CA THR A 171 37.65 -12.89 4.08
C THR A 171 36.30 -13.51 4.45
N ASP A 172 36.02 -14.69 3.92
CA ASP A 172 34.91 -15.53 4.40
C ASP A 172 35.30 -16.16 5.75
N THR A 173 34.91 -15.50 6.84
CA THR A 173 34.88 -16.07 8.19
C THR A 173 33.55 -15.70 8.81
N THR A 174 32.89 -16.64 9.49
CA THR A 174 31.56 -16.39 10.06
C THR A 174 31.66 -15.49 11.30
N ASP A 175 32.77 -15.56 12.05
CA ASP A 175 33.08 -14.72 13.21
C ASP A 175 33.37 -13.23 12.90
N ASN A 176 33.19 -12.79 11.65
CA ASN A 176 33.59 -11.46 11.20
C ASN A 176 32.93 -10.36 12.05
N PRO A 177 33.70 -9.49 12.74
CA PRO A 177 33.15 -8.45 13.61
C PRO A 177 32.58 -7.24 12.84
N GLY A 178 32.60 -7.28 11.50
CA GLY A 178 32.19 -6.18 10.65
C GLY A 178 33.19 -5.01 10.70
N SER A 179 32.66 -3.79 10.57
CA SER A 179 33.41 -2.55 10.78
C SER A 179 32.46 -1.48 11.27
N LYS A 180 32.86 -0.72 12.30
CA LYS A 180 32.08 0.47 12.73
C LYS A 180 32.79 1.77 12.38
N ARG A 181 33.74 1.71 11.45
CA ARG A 181 34.38 2.88 10.86
C ARG A 181 33.41 3.56 9.90
N VAL A 182 33.31 4.89 9.96
CA VAL A 182 32.30 5.67 9.22
C VAL A 182 32.97 6.87 8.55
N ALA A 183 32.78 7.05 7.25
CA ALA A 183 33.29 8.17 6.50
C ALA A 183 32.59 9.49 6.88
N LEU A 184 33.36 10.59 6.99
CA LEU A 184 32.81 11.93 7.17
C LEU A 184 32.67 12.63 5.81
N TYR A 185 31.46 12.62 5.26
CA TYR A 185 31.09 13.44 4.10
C TYR A 185 30.62 14.83 4.56
N TYR A 186 30.95 15.85 3.78
CA TYR A 186 30.47 17.22 3.97
C TYR A 186 29.86 17.79 2.68
N VAL A 187 29.09 18.87 2.82
CA VAL A 187 28.34 19.48 1.73
C VAL A 187 28.58 20.98 1.69
N THR A 188 29.15 21.45 0.58
CA THR A 188 29.20 22.89 0.28
C THR A 188 27.88 23.30 -0.39
N VAL A 189 27.20 24.30 0.17
CA VAL A 189 26.06 24.96 -0.49
C VAL A 189 26.61 26.12 -1.29
N ASN A 190 26.50 26.03 -2.61
CA ASN A 190 27.07 27.02 -3.53
C ASN A 190 26.13 28.25 -3.65
N PRO A 191 26.61 29.41 -4.14
CA PRO A 191 25.79 30.62 -4.26
C PRO A 191 24.50 30.45 -5.08
N ASP A 192 24.54 29.59 -6.10
CA ASP A 192 23.41 29.23 -6.96
C ASP A 192 22.43 28.23 -6.31
N GLN A 193 22.59 27.89 -5.03
CA GLN A 193 21.88 26.82 -4.31
C GLN A 193 22.10 25.40 -4.86
N SER A 194 23.09 25.16 -5.73
CA SER A 194 23.58 23.80 -5.94
C SER A 194 24.31 23.31 -4.68
N ARG A 195 24.50 21.99 -4.59
CA ARG A 195 25.24 21.34 -3.52
C ARG A 195 26.38 20.54 -4.12
N THR A 196 27.58 20.72 -3.60
CA THR A 196 28.74 19.87 -3.90
C THR A 196 28.92 18.90 -2.73
N LEU A 197 28.83 17.60 -2.99
CA LEU A 197 29.31 16.59 -2.05
C LEU A 197 30.84 16.64 -2.05
N ALA A 198 31.47 16.56 -0.88
CA ALA A 198 32.90 16.43 -0.76
C ALA A 198 33.31 15.45 0.35
N ARG A 199 34.48 14.83 0.17
CA ARG A 199 35.15 13.99 1.18
C ARG A 199 36.64 14.27 1.19
N ASP A 200 37.21 14.33 2.38
CA ASP A 200 38.67 14.41 2.56
C ASP A 200 39.28 13.05 2.24
N SER A 201 40.30 13.02 1.37
CA SER A 201 40.98 11.78 0.96
C SER A 201 41.89 11.20 2.05
N SER A 202 42.15 11.93 3.13
CA SER A 202 42.93 11.43 4.27
C SER A 202 42.09 10.58 5.23
N TRP A 203 42.67 9.45 5.66
CA TRP A 203 42.10 8.56 6.68
C TRP A 203 41.87 9.23 8.05
N ALA A 204 42.41 10.43 8.26
CA ALA A 204 42.26 11.22 9.49
C ALA A 204 40.82 11.77 9.70
N LYS A 205 39.95 11.70 8.68
CA LYS A 205 38.56 12.19 8.75
C LYS A 205 37.51 11.12 8.46
N CYS A 206 37.68 9.96 9.07
CA CYS A 206 36.51 9.20 9.54
C CYS A 206 35.92 9.91 10.78
N TYR A 207 34.65 9.62 11.11
CA TYR A 207 34.14 9.91 12.45
C TYR A 207 35.04 9.19 13.47
N GLN A 208 35.59 9.94 14.43
CA GLN A 208 36.49 9.38 15.44
C GLN A 208 35.71 8.44 16.38
N PRO A 209 36.36 7.44 17.01
CA PRO A 209 35.68 6.52 17.92
C PRO A 209 34.86 7.26 19.00
N GLY A 210 33.66 6.76 19.30
CA GLY A 210 32.76 7.37 20.28
C GLY A 210 31.99 8.63 19.83
N GLN A 211 32.10 9.06 18.56
CA GLN A 211 31.36 10.24 18.06
C GLN A 211 29.91 9.96 17.66
N LEU A 212 29.61 8.74 17.23
CA LEU A 212 28.30 8.29 16.75
C LEU A 212 27.73 7.21 17.67
N TYR A 213 26.42 7.25 17.89
CA TYR A 213 25.68 6.17 18.55
C TYR A 213 25.31 5.10 17.53
N VAL A 214 25.53 3.83 17.85
CA VAL A 214 25.22 2.69 16.96
C VAL A 214 24.16 1.82 17.62
N ALA A 215 23.07 1.57 16.92
CA ALA A 215 22.09 0.54 17.28
C ALA A 215 22.22 -0.62 16.28
N ILE A 216 22.50 -1.83 16.79
CA ILE A 216 22.69 -3.06 16.01
C ILE A 216 21.47 -3.95 16.27
N ALA A 217 20.70 -4.24 15.23
CA ALA A 217 19.63 -5.23 15.24
C ALA A 217 20.13 -6.55 14.65
N LYS A 218 19.71 -7.67 15.24
CA LYS A 218 19.99 -9.05 14.83
C LYS A 218 18.65 -9.75 14.60
N ASN A 219 18.45 -10.32 13.42
CA ASN A 219 17.18 -10.98 13.06
C ASN A 219 17.03 -12.35 13.77
N GLU A 220 15.87 -13.01 13.63
CA GLU A 220 15.63 -14.33 14.24
C GLU A 220 16.49 -15.47 13.64
N ASN A 221 17.06 -15.28 12.45
CA ASN A 221 17.99 -16.24 11.84
C ASN A 221 19.42 -16.10 12.41
N TRP A 222 19.79 -14.95 12.99
CA TRP A 222 21.14 -14.68 13.52
C TRP A 222 21.55 -15.70 14.58
N GLN A 223 22.77 -16.22 14.45
CA GLN A 223 23.42 -17.06 15.46
C GLN A 223 24.72 -16.41 15.97
N PRO A 224 25.20 -16.74 17.18
CA PRO A 224 26.47 -16.23 17.72
C PRO A 224 27.68 -16.47 16.80
N GLY A 225 27.63 -17.50 15.95
CA GLY A 225 28.64 -17.79 14.95
C GLY A 225 28.61 -16.91 13.69
N ASP A 226 27.55 -16.11 13.47
CA ASP A 226 27.34 -15.28 12.26
C ASP A 226 28.09 -13.93 12.31
N GLY A 227 28.60 -13.53 13.48
CA GLY A 227 29.29 -12.25 13.67
C GLY A 227 28.42 -11.06 13.24
N CYS A 228 28.85 -10.33 12.22
CA CYS A 228 28.15 -9.22 11.61
C CYS A 228 27.10 -9.61 10.54
N MET A 229 27.09 -10.85 10.05
CA MET A 229 26.06 -11.31 9.12
C MET A 229 24.70 -11.40 9.84
N ASN A 230 23.58 -11.45 9.11
CA ASN A 230 22.21 -11.36 9.67
C ASN A 230 21.92 -10.09 10.53
N THR A 231 22.80 -9.08 10.53
CA THR A 231 22.61 -7.83 11.29
C THR A 231 22.19 -6.63 10.41
N THR A 232 21.66 -5.60 11.05
CA THR A 232 21.53 -4.26 10.49
C THR A 232 21.90 -3.22 11.54
N GLU A 233 22.80 -2.31 11.19
CA GLU A 233 23.33 -1.26 12.05
C GLU A 233 22.76 0.11 11.64
N GLU A 234 22.32 0.91 12.59
CA GLU A 234 21.89 2.30 12.40
C GLU A 234 22.77 3.25 13.23
N TYR A 235 23.49 4.13 12.53
CA TYR A 235 24.45 5.08 13.10
C TYR A 235 23.81 6.47 13.19
N LYS A 236 23.89 7.11 14.36
CA LYS A 236 23.34 8.44 14.61
C LYS A 236 24.38 9.42 15.14
N ASP A 237 24.28 10.66 14.69
CA ASP A 237 25.03 11.77 15.26
C ASP A 237 24.47 12.26 16.61
N ARG A 238 25.11 13.27 17.19
CA ARG A 238 24.73 13.88 18.47
C ARG A 238 23.40 14.64 18.42
N GLN A 239 22.89 14.93 17.22
CA GLN A 239 21.58 15.52 16.95
C GLN A 239 20.51 14.44 16.70
N GLY A 240 20.86 13.15 16.77
CA GLY A 240 19.96 12.02 16.55
C GLY A 240 19.62 11.75 15.09
N ARG A 241 20.30 12.42 14.13
CA ARG A 241 20.11 12.20 12.69
C ARG A 241 20.84 10.91 12.31
N VAL A 242 20.19 10.07 11.50
CA VAL A 242 20.82 8.85 10.95
C VAL A 242 21.81 9.28 9.88
N VAL A 243 23.10 8.97 10.06
CA VAL A 243 24.17 9.30 9.09
C VAL A 243 24.56 8.11 8.22
N LEU A 244 24.33 6.89 8.71
CA LEU A 244 24.63 5.64 8.02
C LEU A 244 23.65 4.54 8.47
N LYS A 245 23.20 3.72 7.52
CA LYS A 245 22.68 2.37 7.77
C LYS A 245 23.57 1.34 7.10
N ARG A 246 23.95 0.28 7.80
CA ARG A 246 24.89 -0.75 7.31
C ARG A 246 24.31 -2.15 7.51
N ALA A 247 24.55 -3.03 6.55
CA ALA A 247 24.29 -4.47 6.65
C ALA A 247 25.46 -5.23 6.00
N TYR A 248 25.49 -6.55 6.16
CA TYR A 248 26.60 -7.39 5.70
C TYR A 248 26.07 -8.63 4.96
N ASN A 249 26.87 -9.15 4.04
CA ASN A 249 26.55 -10.34 3.26
C ASN A 249 27.82 -11.09 2.83
N PHE A 250 27.69 -12.28 2.26
CA PHE A 250 28.73 -12.87 1.42
C PHE A 250 28.34 -12.78 -0.05
N ARG A 251 29.28 -12.33 -0.90
CA ARG A 251 29.17 -12.51 -2.36
C ARG A 251 30.04 -13.67 -2.81
N ARG A 252 29.66 -14.27 -3.94
CA ARG A 252 30.56 -15.11 -4.72
C ARG A 252 31.30 -14.24 -5.73
N ALA A 253 32.63 -14.28 -5.69
CA ALA A 253 33.50 -13.57 -6.64
C ALA A 253 33.65 -14.37 -7.96
N SER A 254 34.32 -13.78 -8.94
CA SER A 254 34.53 -14.37 -10.28
C SER A 254 35.48 -15.59 -10.28
N ASP A 255 36.21 -15.81 -9.19
CA ASP A 255 37.01 -17.02 -8.90
C ASP A 255 36.17 -18.11 -8.19
N GLU A 256 34.84 -17.96 -8.17
CA GLU A 256 33.85 -18.75 -7.41
C GLU A 256 34.08 -18.82 -5.88
N THR A 257 35.02 -18.06 -5.33
CA THR A 257 35.23 -17.97 -3.88
C THR A 257 34.20 -17.07 -3.20
N LEU A 258 33.96 -17.29 -1.91
CA LEU A 258 33.16 -16.38 -1.10
C LEU A 258 34.02 -15.25 -0.52
N ARG A 259 33.42 -14.06 -0.44
CA ARG A 259 34.02 -12.82 0.09
C ARG A 259 32.96 -12.05 0.87
N ALA A 260 33.34 -11.53 2.04
CA ALA A 260 32.45 -10.70 2.84
C ALA A 260 32.22 -9.34 2.15
N GLU A 261 30.99 -8.87 2.16
CA GLU A 261 30.57 -7.55 1.71
C GLU A 261 30.00 -6.72 2.86
N MET A 262 30.37 -5.44 2.87
CA MET A 262 29.77 -4.41 3.70
C MET A 262 28.89 -3.52 2.82
N LEU A 263 27.62 -3.37 3.20
CA LEU A 263 26.60 -2.67 2.42
C LEU A 263 26.12 -1.43 3.18
N SER A 264 26.78 -0.31 2.91
CA SER A 264 26.54 0.98 3.59
C SER A 264 25.64 1.90 2.77
N THR A 265 24.60 2.44 3.40
CA THR A 265 23.78 3.54 2.89
C THR A 265 24.03 4.79 3.72
N TYR A 266 24.76 5.77 3.19
CA TYR A 266 25.06 7.02 3.89
C TYR A 266 24.00 8.09 3.61
N TYR A 267 23.73 8.93 4.61
CA TYR A 267 22.79 10.03 4.59
C TYR A 267 23.56 11.32 4.92
N VAL A 268 23.75 12.19 3.92
CA VAL A 268 24.63 13.35 4.04
C VAL A 268 23.82 14.64 4.10
N TYR A 269 24.10 15.45 5.11
CA TYR A 269 23.34 16.67 5.43
C TYR A 269 24.14 17.95 5.16
N ASP A 270 23.45 19.04 4.80
CA ASP A 270 24.06 20.38 4.81
C ASP A 270 24.17 20.96 6.24
N GLY A 271 24.86 22.10 6.38
CA GLY A 271 25.02 22.80 7.65
C GLY A 271 23.73 23.36 8.27
N ARG A 272 22.59 23.30 7.56
CA ARG A 272 21.25 23.62 8.09
C ARG A 272 20.49 22.36 8.52
N GLY A 273 21.03 21.17 8.27
CA GLY A 273 20.42 19.88 8.57
C GLY A 273 19.47 19.35 7.49
N ASN A 274 19.47 19.92 6.29
CA ASN A 274 18.73 19.35 5.16
C ASN A 274 19.45 18.12 4.61
N LEU A 275 18.73 17.05 4.26
CA LEU A 275 19.32 15.84 3.67
C LEU A 275 19.67 16.10 2.20
N CYS A 276 20.94 16.32 1.86
CA CYS A 276 21.35 16.69 0.51
C CYS A 276 21.72 15.51 -0.38
N PHE A 277 22.23 14.41 0.19
CA PHE A 277 22.58 13.21 -0.57
C PHE A 277 22.21 11.93 0.18
N VAL A 278 21.82 10.89 -0.55
CA VAL A 278 21.87 9.50 -0.06
C VAL A 278 22.71 8.66 -1.01
N LEU A 279 23.70 7.99 -0.44
CA LEU A 279 24.74 7.24 -1.16
C LEU A 279 24.50 5.74 -0.88
N PRO A 280 23.94 4.96 -1.82
CA PRO A 280 23.60 3.56 -1.60
C PRO A 280 24.83 2.65 -1.63
N PRO A 281 24.71 1.36 -1.24
CA PRO A 281 25.85 0.43 -1.16
C PRO A 281 26.61 0.25 -2.47
N LEU A 282 25.92 0.38 -3.61
CA LEU A 282 26.50 0.29 -4.95
C LEU A 282 27.39 1.49 -5.32
N ALA A 283 27.29 2.61 -4.59
CA ALA A 283 28.19 3.76 -4.74
C ALA A 283 29.51 3.61 -3.94
N GLU A 284 29.71 2.46 -3.29
CA GLU A 284 30.86 2.11 -2.45
C GLU A 284 31.33 3.23 -1.48
N PRO A 285 30.43 3.91 -0.75
CA PRO A 285 30.74 5.13 0.02
C PRO A 285 31.69 4.94 1.22
N ASP A 286 32.20 3.74 1.47
CA ASP A 286 33.25 3.49 2.48
C ASP A 286 34.67 3.66 1.89
N ASN A 287 34.83 3.48 0.57
CA ASN A 287 36.11 3.57 -0.15
C ASN A 287 36.79 4.94 0.05
N THR A 288 38.13 5.02 0.02
CA THR A 288 38.87 6.29 0.18
C THR A 288 38.70 7.24 -1.00
N VAL A 289 38.40 6.69 -2.18
CA VAL A 289 38.16 7.46 -3.40
C VAL A 289 36.85 8.23 -3.29
N GLU A 290 36.86 9.51 -3.69
CA GLU A 290 35.65 10.33 -3.73
C GLU A 290 34.64 9.82 -4.78
N ILE A 291 33.35 9.96 -4.48
CA ILE A 291 32.29 9.47 -5.37
C ILE A 291 32.20 10.39 -6.58
N THR A 292 32.68 9.89 -7.72
CA THR A 292 32.70 10.64 -8.99
C THR A 292 31.32 11.16 -9.39
N GLN A 293 31.27 12.28 -10.12
CA GLN A 293 30.00 12.86 -10.61
C GLN A 293 29.16 11.85 -11.42
N SER A 294 29.79 10.93 -12.15
CA SER A 294 29.11 9.83 -12.86
C SER A 294 28.38 8.87 -11.92
N TYR A 295 28.96 8.57 -10.75
CA TYR A 295 28.31 7.78 -9.71
C TYR A 295 27.21 8.60 -8.98
N LEU A 296 27.42 9.90 -8.76
CA LEU A 296 26.40 10.78 -8.16
C LEU A 296 25.16 10.94 -9.05
N ASP A 297 25.33 11.20 -10.34
CA ASP A 297 24.23 11.35 -11.31
C ASP A 297 23.66 10.01 -11.80
N GLY A 298 24.47 8.95 -11.64
CA GLY A 298 24.09 7.58 -11.94
C GLY A 298 23.20 6.99 -10.84
N ILE A 299 23.76 6.77 -9.65
CA ILE A 299 23.20 5.84 -8.66
C ILE A 299 22.85 6.47 -7.31
N CYS A 300 23.21 7.73 -7.05
CA CYS A 300 22.91 8.40 -5.79
C CYS A 300 21.61 9.22 -5.84
N TYR A 301 21.02 9.48 -4.68
CA TYR A 301 19.92 10.44 -4.53
C TYR A 301 20.52 11.81 -4.24
N GLN A 302 20.06 12.86 -4.93
CA GLN A 302 20.52 14.23 -4.73
C GLN A 302 19.34 15.17 -4.47
N TYR A 303 19.48 16.11 -3.53
CA TYR A 303 18.42 17.00 -3.08
C TYR A 303 18.93 18.43 -2.89
N ARG A 304 18.17 19.42 -3.39
CA ARG A 304 18.50 20.84 -3.28
C ARG A 304 17.30 21.61 -2.72
N TYR A 305 17.59 22.53 -1.80
CA TYR A 305 16.58 23.27 -1.02
C TYR A 305 16.74 24.77 -1.23
N ASP A 306 15.63 25.52 -1.17
CA ASP A 306 15.67 26.98 -1.12
C ASP A 306 16.10 27.53 0.25
N GLU A 307 16.18 28.85 0.36
CA GLU A 307 16.57 29.54 1.59
C GLU A 307 15.59 29.32 2.77
N ARG A 308 14.38 28.81 2.49
CA ARG A 308 13.31 28.44 3.45
C ARG A 308 13.32 26.93 3.78
N ASN A 309 14.36 26.19 3.39
CA ASN A 309 14.51 24.74 3.53
C ASN A 309 13.40 23.92 2.80
N ARG A 310 12.83 24.43 1.70
CA ARG A 310 11.86 23.70 0.86
C ARG A 310 12.58 23.02 -0.31
N LEU A 311 12.26 21.77 -0.62
CA LEU A 311 12.92 20.97 -1.66
C LEU A 311 12.58 21.51 -3.06
N THR A 312 13.50 22.22 -3.71
CA THR A 312 13.27 22.84 -5.05
C THR A 312 13.73 21.99 -6.21
N GLN A 313 14.70 21.09 -6.01
CA GLN A 313 15.15 20.15 -7.03
C GLN A 313 15.50 18.81 -6.39
N LYS A 314 15.19 17.70 -7.06
CA LYS A 314 15.73 16.37 -6.70
C LYS A 314 16.20 15.61 -7.94
N LYS A 315 17.16 14.71 -7.75
CA LYS A 315 17.59 13.72 -8.74
C LYS A 315 17.51 12.34 -8.11
N LEU A 316 16.82 11.44 -8.80
CA LEU A 316 16.64 10.05 -8.39
C LEU A 316 17.54 9.15 -9.25
N PRO A 317 18.04 8.02 -8.73
CA PRO A 317 18.90 7.13 -9.50
C PRO A 317 18.25 6.71 -10.83
N GLY A 318 18.92 6.97 -11.95
CA GLY A 318 18.41 6.66 -13.30
C GLY A 318 17.46 7.67 -13.92
N LYS A 319 17.07 8.72 -13.18
CA LYS A 319 16.23 9.83 -13.65
C LYS A 319 17.04 11.12 -13.80
N GLY A 320 16.63 11.99 -14.72
CA GLY A 320 17.09 13.37 -14.78
C GLY A 320 16.69 14.18 -13.53
N TRP A 321 17.03 15.46 -13.48
CA TRP A 321 16.52 16.31 -12.40
C TRP A 321 15.02 16.56 -12.55
N GLU A 322 14.32 16.54 -11.41
CA GLU A 322 12.97 17.07 -11.23
C GLU A 322 13.06 18.43 -10.51
N PHE A 323 12.27 19.39 -10.96
CA PHE A 323 12.18 20.75 -10.44
C PHE A 323 10.83 21.01 -9.75
N MET A 324 10.84 21.88 -8.74
CA MET A 324 9.67 22.24 -7.91
C MET A 324 9.62 23.76 -7.67
N VAL A 325 8.50 24.41 -8.02
CA VAL A 325 8.23 25.83 -7.73
C VAL A 325 7.11 25.94 -6.70
N TYR A 326 7.35 26.75 -5.67
CA TYR A 326 6.39 26.99 -4.59
C TYR A 326 5.93 28.44 -4.57
N ASN A 327 4.64 28.65 -4.30
CA ASN A 327 4.11 29.98 -4.05
C ASN A 327 4.55 30.54 -2.67
N THR A 328 4.12 31.76 -2.35
CA THR A 328 4.43 32.43 -1.08
C THR A 328 3.87 31.69 0.15
N LEU A 329 2.70 31.05 0.01
CA LEU A 329 2.03 30.23 1.02
C LEU A 329 2.71 28.86 1.26
N ASN A 330 3.71 28.50 0.45
CA ASN A 330 4.42 27.21 0.44
C ASN A 330 3.67 26.03 -0.19
N GLN A 331 2.63 26.30 -0.99
CA GLN A 331 2.01 25.28 -1.82
C GLN A 331 2.87 25.02 -3.08
N LEU A 332 2.91 23.76 -3.53
CA LEU A 332 3.68 23.31 -4.69
C LEU A 332 2.86 23.55 -5.96
N VAL A 333 3.19 24.60 -6.71
CA VAL A 333 2.35 25.08 -7.81
C VAL A 333 2.81 24.61 -9.19
N LEU A 334 4.11 24.36 -9.37
CA LEU A 334 4.67 23.73 -10.57
C LEU A 334 5.64 22.61 -10.21
N THR A 335 5.60 21.52 -10.97
CA THR A 335 6.66 20.49 -11.03
C THR A 335 7.06 20.24 -12.48
N GLN A 336 8.32 19.86 -12.72
CA GLN A 336 8.82 19.57 -14.06
C GLN A 336 9.91 18.51 -14.02
N ASP A 337 9.72 17.44 -14.77
CA ASP A 337 10.74 16.41 -14.97
C ASP A 337 11.66 16.68 -16.17
N ALA A 338 12.57 15.76 -16.46
CA ALA A 338 13.55 15.93 -17.52
C ALA A 338 12.96 15.77 -18.94
N GLN A 339 11.84 15.07 -19.10
CA GLN A 339 11.14 14.98 -20.39
C GLN A 339 10.28 16.20 -20.66
N GLN A 340 9.73 16.82 -19.61
CA GLN A 340 9.01 18.08 -19.72
C GLN A 340 9.96 19.27 -20.03
N ARG A 341 11.20 19.26 -19.51
CA ARG A 341 12.27 20.18 -19.95
C ARG A 341 12.73 19.97 -21.38
N ASN A 342 12.81 18.74 -21.84
CA ASN A 342 13.32 18.40 -23.18
C ASN A 342 12.32 18.69 -24.32
N LYS A 343 11.38 19.63 -24.12
CA LYS A 343 10.38 20.08 -25.09
C LYS A 343 10.57 21.55 -25.38
N SER A 344 10.20 21.96 -26.60
CA SER A 344 10.22 23.36 -27.04
C SER A 344 8.82 23.73 -27.56
N PRO A 345 8.06 24.60 -26.88
CA PRO A 345 8.35 25.19 -25.57
C PRO A 345 8.39 24.14 -24.45
N GLN A 346 9.05 24.47 -23.33
CA GLN A 346 9.08 23.59 -22.16
C GLN A 346 7.68 23.38 -21.57
N GLU A 347 7.44 22.17 -21.06
CA GLU A 347 6.23 21.87 -20.29
C GLU A 347 6.52 21.91 -18.78
N TRP A 348 5.49 22.15 -17.99
CA TRP A 348 5.45 21.93 -16.53
C TRP A 348 4.12 21.24 -16.19
N SER A 349 4.11 20.37 -15.18
CA SER A 349 2.87 19.99 -14.49
C SER A 349 2.52 21.08 -13.48
N PHE A 350 1.26 21.53 -13.43
CA PHE A 350 0.81 22.56 -12.49
C PHE A 350 -0.27 22.04 -11.53
N SER A 351 -0.41 22.73 -10.39
CA SER A 351 -1.49 22.53 -9.41
C SER A 351 -1.98 23.87 -8.87
N LYS A 352 -3.28 24.13 -9.00
CA LYS A 352 -3.98 25.28 -8.42
C LYS A 352 -4.80 24.84 -7.21
N TYR A 353 -4.90 25.74 -6.24
CA TYR A 353 -5.46 25.46 -4.92
C TYR A 353 -6.68 26.34 -4.65
N ASP A 354 -7.57 25.93 -3.76
CA ASP A 354 -8.58 26.81 -3.17
C ASP A 354 -8.08 27.51 -1.89
N ALA A 355 -8.94 28.34 -1.30
CA ALA A 355 -8.65 29.07 -0.06
C ALA A 355 -8.40 28.15 1.17
N LEU A 356 -8.83 26.89 1.12
CA LEU A 356 -8.58 25.88 2.16
C LEU A 356 -7.29 25.07 1.89
N GLY A 357 -6.65 25.27 0.74
CA GLY A 357 -5.43 24.57 0.33
C GLY A 357 -5.67 23.18 -0.26
N ARG A 358 -6.89 22.85 -0.70
CA ARG A 358 -7.17 21.65 -1.52
C ARG A 358 -6.77 21.93 -2.96
N VAL A 359 -6.26 20.92 -3.67
CA VAL A 359 -5.98 21.04 -5.12
C VAL A 359 -7.31 20.98 -5.88
N VAL A 360 -7.61 22.01 -6.66
CA VAL A 360 -8.87 22.12 -7.41
C VAL A 360 -8.70 21.95 -8.92
N ILE A 361 -7.52 22.29 -9.45
CA ILE A 361 -7.16 22.06 -10.85
C ILE A 361 -5.72 21.55 -10.90
N SER A 362 -5.47 20.50 -11.67
CA SER A 362 -4.13 20.11 -12.10
C SER A 362 -4.08 19.95 -13.62
N GLY A 363 -2.88 20.06 -14.20
CA GLY A 363 -2.71 20.04 -15.65
C GLY A 363 -1.28 20.20 -16.10
N ARG A 364 -1.12 20.42 -17.40
CA ARG A 364 0.12 20.89 -18.04
C ARG A 364 0.03 22.38 -18.31
N TRP A 365 1.11 23.09 -18.02
CA TRP A 365 1.39 24.43 -18.50
C TRP A 365 2.49 24.38 -19.58
N GLN A 366 2.35 25.15 -20.66
CA GLN A 366 3.41 25.36 -21.65
C GLN A 366 4.07 26.72 -21.41
N HIS A 367 5.36 26.70 -21.07
CA HIS A 367 6.18 27.88 -20.84
C HIS A 367 6.77 28.37 -22.17
N THR A 368 5.99 29.19 -22.89
CA THR A 368 6.22 29.58 -24.30
C THR A 368 7.62 30.10 -24.62
N ASP A 369 8.26 30.73 -23.64
CA ASP A 369 9.49 31.50 -23.84
C ASP A 369 10.75 30.66 -23.54
N ALA A 370 10.59 29.45 -23.00
CA ALA A 370 11.67 28.54 -22.66
C ALA A 370 11.85 27.43 -23.72
N GLY A 371 13.04 27.37 -24.33
CA GLY A 371 13.44 26.29 -25.25
C GLY A 371 13.81 24.98 -24.54
N ALA A 372 13.93 23.91 -25.32
CA ALA A 372 14.22 22.57 -24.81
C ALA A 372 15.59 22.46 -24.13
N ASP A 373 15.60 21.82 -22.96
CA ASP A 373 16.81 21.40 -22.24
C ASP A 373 16.90 19.87 -22.18
N ALA A 374 17.86 19.30 -22.92
CA ALA A 374 18.13 17.87 -22.97
C ALA A 374 19.10 17.37 -21.87
N ASN A 375 19.64 18.26 -21.03
CA ASN A 375 20.74 17.91 -20.14
C ASN A 375 20.27 17.10 -18.90
N TYR A 376 20.63 15.81 -18.89
CA TYR A 376 20.25 14.86 -17.84
C TYR A 376 20.94 15.14 -16.48
N SER A 377 22.21 15.56 -16.49
CA SER A 377 23.07 15.74 -15.31
C SER A 377 23.10 17.19 -14.82
N ALA A 378 23.34 18.14 -15.71
CA ALA A 378 23.45 19.57 -15.43
C ALA A 378 22.45 20.37 -16.28
N PRO A 379 21.15 20.36 -15.93
CA PRO A 379 20.11 21.13 -16.62
C PRO A 379 20.32 22.64 -16.46
N ASP A 380 19.80 23.42 -17.41
CA ASP A 380 19.69 24.86 -17.22
C ASP A 380 18.68 25.17 -16.09
N ARG A 381 19.04 26.14 -15.26
CA ARG A 381 18.31 26.57 -14.07
C ARG A 381 17.86 28.02 -14.15
N GLN A 382 18.23 28.77 -15.19
CA GLN A 382 17.85 30.18 -15.37
C GLN A 382 16.32 30.34 -15.30
N TRP A 383 15.57 29.50 -16.03
CA TRP A 383 14.11 29.51 -16.02
C TRP A 383 13.50 29.12 -14.66
N LEU A 384 14.02 28.10 -13.99
CA LEU A 384 13.60 27.73 -12.63
C LEU A 384 13.80 28.89 -11.65
N MET A 385 14.93 29.59 -11.74
CA MET A 385 15.24 30.72 -10.86
C MET A 385 14.39 31.95 -11.18
N ALA A 386 14.12 32.23 -12.46
CA ALA A 386 13.21 33.29 -12.89
C ALA A 386 11.78 33.05 -12.40
N LEU A 387 11.23 31.85 -12.60
CA LEU A 387 9.89 31.47 -12.11
C LEU A 387 9.82 31.51 -10.57
N ALA A 388 10.84 31.00 -9.88
CA ALA A 388 10.90 31.09 -8.42
C ALA A 388 11.00 32.53 -7.90
N ALA A 389 11.55 33.47 -8.68
CA ALA A 389 11.54 34.90 -8.35
C ALA A 389 10.16 35.54 -8.63
N GLN A 390 9.59 35.31 -9.81
CA GLN A 390 8.25 35.78 -10.20
C GLN A 390 7.17 35.34 -9.19
N TYR A 391 7.18 34.08 -8.77
CA TYR A 391 6.17 33.55 -7.84
C TYR A 391 6.38 34.04 -6.39
N LYS A 392 7.56 34.59 -6.04
CA LYS A 392 7.81 35.30 -4.77
C LYS A 392 7.32 36.75 -4.81
N THR A 393 7.33 37.43 -5.96
CA THR A 393 6.98 38.87 -6.09
C THR A 393 5.60 39.13 -6.69
N SER A 394 5.00 38.17 -7.40
CA SER A 394 3.69 38.29 -8.04
C SER A 394 2.58 38.70 -7.06
N SER A 395 1.82 39.73 -7.43
CA SER A 395 0.65 40.23 -6.71
C SER A 395 -0.63 39.41 -6.94
N ASN A 396 -0.63 38.46 -7.88
CA ASN A 396 -1.82 37.67 -8.23
C ASN A 396 -2.32 36.84 -7.02
N PRO A 397 -3.63 36.56 -6.90
CA PRO A 397 -4.16 35.65 -5.89
C PRO A 397 -3.42 34.32 -5.86
N LYS A 398 -3.34 33.69 -4.68
CA LYS A 398 -2.58 32.45 -4.45
C LYS A 398 -3.46 31.21 -4.38
N TRP A 399 -4.75 31.38 -4.64
CA TRP A 399 -5.78 30.36 -4.72
C TRP A 399 -6.89 30.79 -5.70
N GLU A 400 -7.74 29.85 -6.09
CA GLU A 400 -8.95 30.05 -6.87
C GLU A 400 -10.20 30.09 -5.98
N SER A 401 -11.25 30.73 -6.48
CA SER A 401 -12.62 30.67 -5.95
C SER A 401 -13.54 30.02 -6.98
N ARG A 402 -14.66 29.41 -6.55
CA ARG A 402 -15.68 28.88 -7.46
C ARG A 402 -16.25 30.03 -8.30
N ASP A 403 -16.31 29.84 -9.62
CA ASP A 403 -16.87 30.80 -10.57
C ASP A 403 -17.56 30.05 -11.72
N SER A 404 -18.89 30.03 -11.70
CA SER A 404 -19.73 29.32 -12.68
C SER A 404 -19.76 29.97 -14.07
N THR A 405 -19.15 31.15 -14.26
CA THR A 405 -19.06 31.81 -15.57
C THR A 405 -17.87 31.33 -16.40
N THR A 406 -16.88 30.69 -15.75
CA THR A 406 -15.67 30.15 -16.38
C THR A 406 -15.87 28.74 -16.94
N THR A 407 -15.02 28.34 -17.90
CA THR A 407 -15.05 26.96 -18.46
C THR A 407 -14.56 25.87 -17.50
N THR A 408 -13.91 26.27 -16.40
CA THR A 408 -13.34 25.42 -15.35
C THR A 408 -14.17 25.38 -14.07
N GLY A 409 -15.16 26.28 -13.92
CA GLY A 409 -15.92 26.49 -12.68
C GLY A 409 -15.12 27.17 -11.57
N TYR A 410 -13.99 27.79 -11.92
CA TYR A 410 -13.02 28.41 -11.02
C TYR A 410 -12.39 29.65 -11.68
N SER A 411 -12.19 30.70 -10.90
CA SER A 411 -11.79 32.07 -11.30
C SER A 411 -10.57 32.23 -12.23
N ASN A 412 -9.66 31.25 -12.32
CA ASN A 412 -8.39 31.28 -13.04
C ASN A 412 -7.53 32.54 -12.74
N VAL A 413 -7.43 32.95 -11.48
CA VAL A 413 -6.66 34.13 -11.03
C VAL A 413 -5.31 33.79 -10.37
N SER A 414 -5.07 32.52 -10.05
CA SER A 414 -3.77 32.05 -9.53
C SER A 414 -2.85 31.58 -10.66
N GLU A 415 -1.55 31.74 -10.48
CA GLU A 415 -0.53 31.34 -11.47
C GLU A 415 -0.40 29.81 -11.58
N PRO A 416 -0.14 29.24 -12.78
CA PRO A 416 0.00 29.90 -14.08
C PRO A 416 -1.36 30.27 -14.71
N LEU A 417 -1.47 31.44 -15.34
CA LEU A 417 -2.73 31.93 -15.91
C LEU A 417 -3.06 31.40 -17.32
N ASN A 418 -2.04 31.27 -18.19
CA ASN A 418 -2.18 31.09 -19.64
C ASN A 418 -1.62 29.73 -20.12
N SER A 419 -1.89 29.34 -21.37
CA SER A 419 -1.27 28.16 -22.02
C SER A 419 -1.45 26.85 -21.23
N LEU A 420 -2.66 26.62 -20.72
CA LEU A 420 -3.01 25.48 -19.86
C LEU A 420 -3.66 24.34 -20.67
N SER A 421 -3.38 23.11 -20.28
CA SER A 421 -4.14 21.91 -20.64
C SER A 421 -4.48 21.17 -19.35
N TYR A 422 -5.72 20.75 -19.15
CA TYR A 422 -6.16 20.16 -17.87
C TYR A 422 -5.89 18.65 -17.81
N TYR A 423 -5.63 18.17 -16.60
CA TYR A 423 -5.52 16.75 -16.25
C TYR A 423 -6.64 16.37 -15.28
N ASN A 424 -6.88 17.18 -14.26
CA ASN A 424 -7.99 17.02 -13.33
C ASN A 424 -8.60 18.39 -12.98
N ILE A 425 -9.92 18.43 -12.84
CA ILE A 425 -10.62 19.47 -12.09
C ILE A 425 -11.48 18.78 -11.03
N SER A 426 -11.34 19.20 -9.78
CA SER A 426 -12.12 18.71 -8.64
C SER A 426 -12.94 19.85 -8.03
N TYR A 427 -14.25 19.66 -8.02
CA TYR A 427 -15.25 20.61 -7.53
C TYR A 427 -15.63 20.23 -6.10
N TYR A 428 -15.54 21.18 -5.18
CA TYR A 428 -15.85 20.97 -3.77
C TYR A 428 -17.07 21.81 -3.34
N ASP A 429 -17.59 21.45 -2.15
CA ASP A 429 -18.53 22.19 -1.29
C ASP A 429 -19.97 22.39 -1.81
N THR A 430 -20.21 22.39 -3.12
CA THR A 430 -21.56 22.39 -3.71
C THR A 430 -21.56 21.80 -5.13
N TYR A 431 -22.68 21.13 -5.47
CA TYR A 431 -23.03 20.70 -6.82
C TYR A 431 -23.44 21.85 -7.75
N ASP A 432 -23.85 23.00 -7.19
CA ASP A 432 -24.31 24.15 -7.96
C ASP A 432 -23.20 24.72 -8.84
N GLY A 433 -23.54 25.20 -10.03
CA GLY A 433 -22.62 25.95 -10.89
C GLY A 433 -21.38 25.17 -11.32
N ILE A 434 -21.49 23.87 -11.60
CA ILE A 434 -20.43 23.03 -12.17
C ILE A 434 -20.55 23.05 -13.71
N PRO A 435 -19.61 23.67 -14.46
CA PRO A 435 -19.79 23.88 -15.90
C PRO A 435 -19.75 22.60 -16.73
N GLY A 436 -20.81 22.39 -17.52
CA GLY A 436 -20.95 21.24 -18.41
C GLY A 436 -21.18 19.90 -17.70
N LEU A 437 -21.66 19.91 -16.45
CA LEU A 437 -22.14 18.72 -15.75
C LEU A 437 -23.30 18.08 -16.56
N PRO A 438 -23.24 16.78 -16.91
CA PRO A 438 -24.31 16.15 -17.68
C PRO A 438 -25.65 16.09 -16.91
N PRO A 439 -26.78 16.48 -17.52
CA PRO A 439 -28.10 16.47 -16.87
C PRO A 439 -28.55 15.09 -16.34
N THR A 440 -27.99 14.00 -16.87
CA THR A 440 -28.23 12.64 -16.37
C THR A 440 -27.62 12.42 -14.99
N TYR A 441 -26.51 13.07 -14.68
CA TYR A 441 -25.74 12.87 -13.44
C TYR A 441 -26.16 13.86 -12.36
N ASP A 442 -26.62 15.05 -12.74
CA ASP A 442 -27.03 16.11 -11.82
C ASP A 442 -28.20 15.68 -10.90
N ARG A 443 -27.99 15.84 -9.59
CA ARG A 443 -28.96 15.65 -8.50
C ARG A 443 -28.92 16.79 -7.47
N SER A 444 -28.41 17.97 -7.84
CA SER A 444 -28.38 19.20 -7.02
C SER A 444 -29.74 19.56 -6.40
N THR A 445 -30.82 19.32 -7.13
CA THR A 445 -32.21 19.58 -6.70
C THR A 445 -32.89 18.40 -6.00
N SER A 446 -32.17 17.28 -5.78
CA SER A 446 -32.77 16.05 -5.25
C SER A 446 -32.77 16.02 -3.72
N THR A 447 -33.96 15.91 -3.13
CA THR A 447 -34.15 15.72 -1.68
C THR A 447 -33.75 14.33 -1.18
N ALA A 448 -33.31 13.43 -2.05
CA ALA A 448 -32.85 12.08 -1.70
C ALA A 448 -31.37 12.01 -1.27
N TYR A 449 -30.64 13.12 -1.37
CA TYR A 449 -29.21 13.22 -1.04
C TYR A 449 -28.94 14.49 -0.22
N ARG A 450 -27.89 14.45 0.61
CA ARG A 450 -27.41 15.59 1.38
C ARG A 450 -26.90 16.66 0.43
N GLN A 451 -27.46 17.87 0.51
CA GLN A 451 -27.01 19.03 -0.29
C GLN A 451 -25.98 19.89 0.45
N MET A 452 -25.93 19.87 1.78
CA MET A 452 -24.93 20.57 2.59
C MET A 452 -23.58 19.82 2.63
N ILE A 453 -22.92 19.72 1.48
CA ILE A 453 -21.67 18.96 1.26
C ILE A 453 -20.39 19.81 1.43
N ALA A 454 -20.45 20.88 2.23
CA ALA A 454 -19.28 21.69 2.57
C ALA A 454 -18.13 20.83 3.11
N GLY A 455 -16.91 21.04 2.60
CA GLY A 455 -15.73 20.22 2.87
C GLY A 455 -15.55 19.03 1.92
N LEU A 456 -16.63 18.49 1.35
CA LEU A 456 -16.63 17.28 0.52
C LEU A 456 -16.45 17.58 -0.98
N LEU A 457 -16.14 16.53 -1.74
CA LEU A 457 -15.96 16.55 -3.19
C LEU A 457 -17.32 16.39 -3.89
N ALA A 458 -17.79 17.42 -4.60
CA ALA A 458 -19.05 17.40 -5.35
C ALA A 458 -18.92 16.65 -6.68
N ALA A 459 -17.82 16.86 -7.42
CA ALA A 459 -17.55 16.19 -8.69
C ALA A 459 -16.07 16.24 -9.05
N THR A 460 -15.65 15.35 -9.94
CA THR A 460 -14.34 15.36 -10.57
C THR A 460 -14.49 15.22 -12.08
N LYS A 461 -13.63 15.91 -12.83
CA LYS A 461 -13.48 15.80 -14.28
C LYS A 461 -12.02 15.43 -14.57
N THR A 462 -11.78 14.23 -15.09
CA THR A 462 -10.43 13.71 -15.38
C THR A 462 -10.25 13.58 -16.89
N TRP A 463 -9.17 14.13 -17.43
CA TRP A 463 -8.90 14.08 -18.88
C TRP A 463 -8.32 12.73 -19.32
N VAL A 464 -8.67 12.31 -20.53
CA VAL A 464 -8.00 11.20 -21.22
C VAL A 464 -6.69 11.72 -21.78
N LEU A 465 -5.57 11.10 -21.43
CA LEU A 465 -4.25 11.58 -21.81
C LEU A 465 -4.07 11.55 -23.34
N ASN A 466 -3.46 12.61 -23.87
CA ASN A 466 -3.30 12.88 -25.31
C ASN A 466 -4.64 13.03 -26.09
N SER A 467 -5.75 13.33 -25.41
CA SER A 467 -7.04 13.67 -26.05
C SER A 467 -7.64 14.96 -25.46
N THR A 468 -8.64 15.53 -26.14
CA THR A 468 -9.53 16.57 -25.59
C THR A 468 -10.66 16.00 -24.73
N ALA A 469 -10.85 14.67 -24.79
CA ALA A 469 -11.82 13.93 -23.99
C ALA A 469 -11.59 14.07 -22.47
N ALA A 470 -12.68 14.16 -21.72
CA ALA A 470 -12.67 14.08 -20.27
C ALA A 470 -13.87 13.28 -19.75
N LEU A 471 -13.67 12.58 -18.63
CA LEU A 471 -14.64 11.72 -17.97
C LEU A 471 -15.07 12.36 -16.65
N TRP A 472 -16.37 12.29 -16.34
CA TRP A 472 -16.94 12.76 -15.08
C TRP A 472 -17.04 11.66 -14.03
N THR A 473 -16.78 12.01 -12.77
CA THR A 473 -17.16 11.22 -11.59
C THR A 473 -17.92 12.12 -10.62
N VAL A 474 -19.12 11.73 -10.22
CA VAL A 474 -20.05 12.55 -9.42
C VAL A 474 -20.60 11.73 -8.25
N PRO A 475 -19.98 11.82 -7.05
CA PRO A 475 -20.49 11.17 -5.84
C PRO A 475 -21.64 11.97 -5.21
N TYR A 476 -22.61 11.26 -4.64
CA TYR A 476 -23.74 11.78 -3.86
C TYR A 476 -23.77 11.17 -2.47
N TYR A 477 -23.98 12.04 -1.48
CA TYR A 477 -23.83 11.74 -0.07
C TYR A 477 -25.17 11.60 0.66
N ASP A 478 -25.20 10.81 1.73
CA ASP A 478 -26.26 10.88 2.74
C ASP A 478 -25.94 11.90 3.84
N ASP A 479 -26.86 12.09 4.79
CA ASP A 479 -26.70 13.05 5.89
C ASP A 479 -25.51 12.74 6.81
N GLU A 480 -25.02 11.49 6.81
CA GLU A 480 -23.84 11.04 7.56
C GLU A 480 -22.53 11.24 6.77
N GLY A 481 -22.60 11.74 5.54
CA GLY A 481 -21.43 12.01 4.68
C GLY A 481 -20.89 10.77 3.96
N ARG A 482 -21.67 9.69 3.84
CA ARG A 482 -21.28 8.47 3.11
C ARG A 482 -21.70 8.54 1.65
N VAL A 483 -20.88 8.02 0.74
CA VAL A 483 -21.20 7.97 -0.70
C VAL A 483 -22.26 6.90 -0.98
N VAL A 484 -23.52 7.29 -1.02
CA VAL A 484 -24.67 6.40 -1.30
C VAL A 484 -24.94 6.23 -2.80
N ARG A 485 -24.38 7.10 -3.65
CA ARG A 485 -24.45 6.96 -5.11
C ARG A 485 -23.25 7.60 -5.80
N THR A 486 -22.82 7.05 -6.94
CA THR A 486 -21.82 7.66 -7.82
C THR A 486 -22.22 7.47 -9.28
N PHE A 487 -22.17 8.54 -10.07
CA PHE A 487 -22.14 8.45 -11.53
C PHE A 487 -20.69 8.52 -12.01
N THR A 488 -20.27 7.57 -12.85
CA THR A 488 -18.92 7.53 -13.43
C THR A 488 -19.02 7.37 -14.94
N GLN A 489 -18.59 8.37 -15.71
CA GLN A 489 -18.55 8.29 -17.17
C GLN A 489 -17.39 7.38 -17.62
N HIS A 490 -17.64 6.54 -18.63
CA HIS A 490 -16.63 5.64 -19.19
C HIS A 490 -16.37 5.90 -20.69
N TYR A 491 -15.29 5.30 -21.19
CA TYR A 491 -14.65 5.63 -22.47
C TYR A 491 -14.87 4.57 -23.56
N LEU A 492 -15.89 3.72 -23.41
CA LEU A 492 -16.24 2.64 -24.34
C LEU A 492 -16.35 3.15 -25.78
N GLY A 493 -15.60 2.54 -26.71
CA GLY A 493 -15.55 2.92 -28.12
C GLY A 493 -14.63 4.11 -28.42
N GLY A 494 -13.92 4.65 -27.44
CA GLY A 494 -12.93 5.72 -27.59
C GLY A 494 -13.51 7.11 -27.86
N SER A 495 -12.63 8.09 -28.13
CA SER A 495 -12.99 9.51 -28.27
C SER A 495 -14.07 9.78 -29.34
N SER A 496 -14.10 9.01 -30.42
CA SER A 496 -15.12 9.14 -31.49
C SER A 496 -16.53 8.73 -31.04
N ASN A 497 -16.65 7.93 -29.98
CA ASN A 497 -17.91 7.49 -29.40
C ASN A 497 -18.13 8.04 -27.98
N LEU A 498 -17.28 8.96 -27.50
CA LEU A 498 -17.41 9.50 -26.14
C LEU A 498 -18.67 10.36 -26.02
N THR A 499 -19.52 9.97 -25.07
CA THR A 499 -20.81 10.61 -24.83
C THR A 499 -21.20 10.49 -23.38
N GLN A 500 -22.02 11.44 -22.88
CA GLN A 500 -22.62 11.37 -21.55
C GLN A 500 -23.58 10.18 -21.34
N ARG A 501 -23.83 9.39 -22.41
CA ARG A 501 -24.64 8.16 -22.39
C ARG A 501 -23.83 6.90 -22.06
N ASN A 502 -22.50 7.00 -22.01
CA ASN A 502 -21.58 5.94 -21.57
C ASN A 502 -21.20 6.18 -20.10
N PHE A 503 -21.92 5.56 -19.16
CA PHE A 503 -21.67 5.75 -17.72
C PHE A 503 -22.09 4.55 -16.87
N ASP A 504 -21.49 4.43 -15.70
CA ASP A 504 -21.95 3.59 -14.61
C ASP A 504 -22.73 4.43 -13.59
N ASP A 505 -23.87 3.92 -13.14
CA ASP A 505 -24.68 4.42 -12.02
C ASP A 505 -24.58 3.41 -10.89
N VAL A 506 -23.78 3.72 -9.88
CA VAL A 506 -23.51 2.84 -8.72
C VAL A 506 -24.24 3.39 -7.51
N THR A 507 -25.05 2.58 -6.85
CA THR A 507 -25.70 2.91 -5.56
C THR A 507 -25.22 1.98 -4.46
N THR A 508 -24.97 2.51 -3.27
CA THR A 508 -24.52 1.77 -2.07
C THR A 508 -25.53 1.95 -0.94
N VAL A 509 -25.98 0.83 -0.37
CA VAL A 509 -26.79 0.81 0.86
C VAL A 509 -25.92 0.30 1.99
N TYR A 510 -25.76 1.07 3.06
CA TYR A 510 -24.93 0.72 4.22
C TYR A 510 -25.74 -0.01 5.31
N ASN A 511 -25.06 -0.73 6.20
CA ASN A 511 -25.58 -1.05 7.54
C ASN A 511 -25.31 0.13 8.51
N PHE A 512 -25.71 -0.02 9.78
CA PHE A 512 -25.48 1.03 10.80
C PHE A 512 -24.00 1.29 11.07
N ASP A 513 -23.15 0.27 10.92
CA ASP A 513 -21.69 0.34 11.13
C ASP A 513 -20.93 0.76 9.86
N ASN A 514 -21.58 1.53 8.97
CA ASN A 514 -20.99 2.07 7.74
C ASN A 514 -20.42 1.03 6.75
N GLN A 515 -20.77 -0.25 6.89
CA GLN A 515 -20.34 -1.33 6.01
C GLN A 515 -21.33 -1.47 4.84
N PRO A 516 -20.89 -1.59 3.57
CA PRO A 516 -21.78 -1.80 2.44
C PRO A 516 -22.60 -3.08 2.61
N LYS A 517 -23.93 -2.98 2.69
CA LYS A 517 -24.85 -4.12 2.71
C LYS A 517 -25.22 -4.57 1.29
N ASN A 518 -25.46 -3.61 0.40
CA ASN A 518 -25.65 -3.85 -1.04
C ASN A 518 -24.89 -2.79 -1.84
N VAL A 519 -24.32 -3.18 -2.98
CA VAL A 519 -23.80 -2.30 -4.03
C VAL A 519 -24.45 -2.71 -5.34
N THR A 520 -25.22 -1.82 -5.96
CA THR A 520 -25.85 -2.05 -7.27
C THR A 520 -25.19 -1.15 -8.31
N ARG A 521 -24.54 -1.75 -9.31
CA ARG A 521 -23.98 -1.07 -10.49
C ARG A 521 -24.91 -1.28 -11.68
N LYS A 522 -25.35 -0.18 -12.30
CA LYS A 522 -26.03 -0.16 -13.59
C LYS A 522 -25.08 0.39 -14.64
N HIS A 523 -24.68 -0.46 -15.58
CA HIS A 523 -23.78 -0.11 -16.67
C HIS A 523 -24.59 0.34 -17.88
N TYR A 524 -24.48 1.62 -18.23
CA TYR A 524 -25.16 2.24 -19.36
C TYR A 524 -24.19 2.50 -20.52
N ILE A 525 -24.63 2.19 -21.73
CA ILE A 525 -23.91 2.43 -22.98
C ILE A 525 -24.79 3.23 -23.95
N SER A 526 -24.18 3.92 -24.90
CA SER A 526 -24.89 4.65 -25.95
C SER A 526 -25.48 3.70 -27.00
N GLY A 527 -26.78 3.85 -27.26
CA GLY A 527 -27.42 3.29 -28.45
C GLY A 527 -27.43 4.28 -29.62
N THR A 528 -28.06 3.88 -30.73
CA THR A 528 -28.26 4.70 -31.93
C THR A 528 -28.92 6.05 -31.58
N GLY A 529 -28.41 7.13 -32.19
CA GLY A 529 -28.91 8.49 -31.94
C GLY A 529 -28.72 8.92 -30.49
N THR A 530 -29.78 9.42 -29.85
CA THR A 530 -29.80 9.89 -28.46
C THR A 530 -30.07 8.78 -27.43
N THR A 531 -30.24 7.53 -27.86
CA THR A 531 -30.64 6.40 -27.00
C THR A 531 -29.58 6.08 -25.93
N VAL A 532 -30.05 5.77 -24.71
CA VAL A 532 -29.25 5.18 -23.62
C VAL A 532 -29.71 3.74 -23.43
N ILE A 533 -28.78 2.78 -23.44
CA ILE A 533 -29.04 1.35 -23.25
C ILE A 533 -28.50 0.97 -21.87
N LEU A 534 -29.34 0.43 -20.99
CA LEU A 534 -28.87 -0.31 -19.83
C LEU A 534 -28.33 -1.66 -20.34
N ALA A 535 -27.01 -1.85 -20.31
CA ALA A 535 -26.37 -3.05 -20.85
C ALA A 535 -26.18 -4.14 -19.79
N LEU A 536 -25.96 -3.76 -18.53
CA LEU A 536 -25.78 -4.67 -17.41
C LEU A 536 -26.33 -4.06 -16.12
N THR A 537 -26.94 -4.88 -15.27
CA THR A 537 -27.07 -4.57 -13.84
C THR A 537 -26.40 -5.67 -13.04
N VAL A 538 -25.50 -5.28 -12.14
CA VAL A 538 -24.86 -6.13 -11.14
C VAL A 538 -25.34 -5.66 -9.78
N THR A 539 -25.70 -6.57 -8.89
CA THR A 539 -25.95 -6.26 -7.47
C THR A 539 -25.18 -7.23 -6.61
N ASP A 540 -24.21 -6.71 -5.88
CA ASP A 540 -23.45 -7.42 -4.86
C ASP A 540 -24.09 -7.15 -3.49
N SER A 541 -24.41 -8.21 -2.76
CA SER A 541 -24.96 -8.19 -1.40
C SER A 541 -23.95 -8.80 -0.44
N TYR A 542 -23.72 -8.15 0.69
CA TYR A 542 -22.76 -8.58 1.70
C TYR A 542 -23.44 -8.88 3.05
N THR A 543 -22.94 -9.88 3.76
CA THR A 543 -23.30 -10.10 5.17
C THR A 543 -22.07 -10.10 6.05
N TYR A 544 -22.24 -9.63 7.29
CA TYR A 544 -21.21 -9.49 8.30
C TYR A 544 -21.62 -10.20 9.58
N ASP A 545 -20.66 -10.51 10.46
CA ASP A 545 -20.95 -11.01 11.81
C ASP A 545 -21.13 -9.89 12.83
N HIS A 546 -21.38 -10.25 14.10
CA HIS A 546 -21.57 -9.31 15.21
C HIS A 546 -20.32 -8.51 15.60
N MET A 547 -19.15 -8.81 15.00
CA MET A 547 -17.93 -7.98 15.09
C MET A 547 -17.59 -7.22 13.80
N GLY A 548 -18.38 -7.37 12.74
CA GLY A 548 -18.19 -6.68 11.46
C GLY A 548 -17.29 -7.43 10.46
N ARG A 549 -16.93 -8.69 10.72
CA ARG A 549 -16.17 -9.53 9.79
C ARG A 549 -17.06 -9.99 8.63
N LYS A 550 -16.61 -9.85 7.37
CA LYS A 550 -17.41 -10.17 6.18
C LYS A 550 -17.60 -11.68 6.04
N ARG A 551 -18.83 -12.16 6.24
CA ARG A 551 -19.17 -13.59 6.17
C ARG A 551 -19.51 -14.08 4.77
N ARG A 552 -20.14 -13.27 3.92
CA ARG A 552 -20.63 -13.70 2.60
C ARG A 552 -20.62 -12.54 1.61
N THR A 553 -20.22 -12.82 0.38
CA THR A 553 -20.51 -12.01 -0.82
C THR A 553 -21.45 -12.80 -1.73
N SER A 554 -22.49 -12.16 -2.24
CA SER A 554 -23.44 -12.78 -3.17
C SER A 554 -23.78 -11.81 -4.30
N GLN A 555 -23.77 -12.28 -5.54
CA GLN A 555 -23.95 -11.47 -6.73
C GLN A 555 -25.21 -11.89 -7.49
N GLN A 556 -25.99 -10.91 -7.93
CA GLN A 556 -27.04 -11.09 -8.94
C GLN A 556 -26.70 -10.27 -10.18
N VAL A 557 -26.82 -10.88 -11.36
CA VAL A 557 -26.57 -10.23 -12.65
C VAL A 557 -27.80 -10.27 -13.54
N LYS A 558 -28.07 -9.15 -14.22
CA LYS A 558 -29.11 -9.00 -15.25
C LYS A 558 -28.47 -8.43 -16.51
N HIS A 559 -28.44 -9.20 -17.59
CA HIS A 559 -27.99 -8.70 -18.90
C HIS A 559 -29.10 -7.87 -19.54
N ALA A 560 -28.83 -6.59 -19.78
CA ALA A 560 -29.75 -5.62 -20.39
C ALA A 560 -31.22 -5.69 -19.94
N ASP A 561 -32.12 -6.04 -20.85
CA ASP A 561 -33.57 -6.16 -20.67
C ASP A 561 -34.02 -7.53 -20.13
N GLN A 562 -33.18 -8.57 -20.28
CA GLN A 562 -33.44 -9.98 -19.96
C GLN A 562 -33.82 -10.22 -18.49
N ALA A 563 -34.37 -11.39 -18.15
CA ALA A 563 -34.64 -11.73 -16.75
C ALA A 563 -33.35 -11.64 -15.88
N ALA A 564 -33.50 -11.19 -14.63
CA ALA A 564 -32.41 -11.24 -13.67
C ALA A 564 -32.13 -12.70 -13.29
N GLN A 565 -30.86 -13.09 -13.27
CA GLN A 565 -30.46 -14.47 -12.97
C GLN A 565 -30.59 -14.75 -11.47
N PRO A 566 -30.62 -16.03 -11.03
CA PRO A 566 -30.56 -16.37 -9.62
C PRO A 566 -29.34 -15.75 -8.93
N THR A 567 -29.48 -15.34 -7.68
CA THR A 567 -28.36 -14.81 -6.89
C THR A 567 -27.37 -15.94 -6.56
N ILE A 568 -26.12 -15.76 -6.95
CA ILE A 568 -25.03 -16.72 -6.73
C ILE A 568 -24.22 -16.26 -5.50
N ILE A 569 -23.89 -17.17 -4.59
CA ILE A 569 -22.91 -16.87 -3.54
C ILE A 569 -21.53 -17.01 -4.16
N ILE A 570 -20.80 -15.90 -4.28
CA ILE A 570 -19.43 -15.88 -4.84
C ILE A 570 -18.46 -16.42 -3.79
N SER A 571 -18.52 -15.89 -2.56
CA SER A 571 -17.67 -16.30 -1.44
C SER A 571 -18.47 -16.41 -0.13
N GLN A 572 -18.12 -17.37 0.72
CA GLN A 572 -18.52 -17.42 2.13
C GLN A 572 -17.32 -17.78 3.01
N ALA A 573 -17.03 -16.95 4.01
CA ALA A 573 -15.94 -17.13 4.97
C ALA A 573 -16.46 -17.57 6.34
N ASP A 574 -15.86 -18.65 6.87
CA ASP A 574 -15.97 -19.06 8.27
C ASP A 574 -14.67 -18.71 9.01
N TYR A 575 -14.81 -18.18 10.22
CA TYR A 575 -13.71 -17.73 11.07
C TYR A 575 -13.46 -18.70 12.24
N ASN A 576 -12.20 -18.86 12.65
CA ASN A 576 -11.85 -19.54 13.89
C ASN A 576 -12.14 -18.66 15.13
N GLU A 577 -12.03 -19.22 16.34
CA GLU A 577 -12.42 -18.53 17.57
C GLU A 577 -11.59 -17.29 17.91
N VAL A 578 -10.45 -17.03 17.24
CA VAL A 578 -9.66 -15.79 17.36
C VAL A 578 -9.81 -14.86 16.15
N GLY A 579 -10.71 -15.16 15.22
CA GLY A 579 -11.08 -14.29 14.09
C GLY A 579 -10.22 -14.41 12.83
N GLN A 580 -9.39 -15.45 12.70
CA GLN A 580 -8.71 -15.80 11.44
C GLN A 580 -9.68 -16.56 10.52
N VAL A 581 -9.60 -16.40 9.20
CA VAL A 581 -10.39 -17.21 8.26
C VAL A 581 -9.92 -18.65 8.35
N ARG A 582 -10.82 -19.61 8.62
CA ARG A 582 -10.50 -21.04 8.54
C ARG A 582 -10.92 -21.65 7.22
N VAL A 583 -12.10 -21.27 6.71
CA VAL A 583 -12.63 -21.83 5.45
C VAL A 583 -13.19 -20.69 4.61
N LYS A 584 -12.78 -20.60 3.35
CA LYS A 584 -13.49 -19.85 2.32
C LYS A 584 -14.14 -20.83 1.35
N ARG A 585 -15.45 -20.69 1.13
CA ARG A 585 -16.20 -21.53 0.18
C ARG A 585 -16.63 -20.70 -1.01
N LEU A 586 -16.50 -21.28 -2.20
CA LEU A 586 -16.71 -20.61 -3.47
C LEU A 586 -17.88 -21.23 -4.24
N HIS A 587 -18.66 -20.39 -4.90
CA HIS A 587 -19.83 -20.72 -5.73
C HIS A 587 -20.91 -21.56 -5.02
N SER A 588 -22.07 -20.96 -4.75
CA SER A 588 -23.27 -21.71 -4.37
C SER A 588 -24.55 -21.13 -4.99
N ILE A 589 -25.36 -22.01 -5.58
CA ILE A 589 -26.65 -21.69 -6.21
C ILE A 589 -27.86 -21.97 -5.30
N ASN A 590 -27.64 -22.57 -4.12
CA ASN A 590 -28.69 -23.13 -3.25
C ASN A 590 -28.77 -22.45 -1.87
N GLY A 591 -28.38 -21.17 -1.80
CA GLY A 591 -28.40 -20.38 -0.56
C GLY A 591 -27.24 -20.69 0.41
N GLY A 592 -26.32 -21.58 0.03
CA GLY A 592 -25.13 -21.94 0.78
C GLY A 592 -25.27 -23.25 1.57
N THR A 593 -26.10 -24.20 1.11
CA THR A 593 -26.14 -25.55 1.68
C THR A 593 -25.03 -26.45 1.14
N SER A 594 -24.54 -26.17 -0.08
CA SER A 594 -23.31 -26.76 -0.64
C SER A 594 -22.62 -25.81 -1.63
N PHE A 595 -21.36 -26.11 -1.97
CA PHE A 595 -20.44 -25.23 -2.68
C PHE A 595 -19.56 -26.00 -3.69
N LEU A 596 -19.02 -25.30 -4.69
CA LEU A 596 -18.15 -25.87 -5.74
C LEU A 596 -16.74 -26.21 -5.26
N GLN A 597 -16.17 -25.34 -4.41
CA GLN A 597 -14.83 -25.49 -3.82
C GLN A 597 -14.84 -25.02 -2.37
N HIS A 598 -14.06 -25.72 -1.54
CA HIS A 598 -13.62 -25.23 -0.24
C HIS A 598 -12.13 -24.84 -0.34
N VAL A 599 -11.76 -23.84 0.44
CA VAL A 599 -10.39 -23.34 0.58
C VAL A 599 -10.14 -23.21 2.08
N ASP A 600 -9.66 -24.30 2.69
CA ASP A 600 -9.34 -24.44 4.10
C ASP A 600 -7.93 -23.88 4.39
N TYR A 601 -7.82 -22.94 5.34
CA TYR A 601 -6.57 -22.25 5.69
C TYR A 601 -6.05 -22.71 7.06
N ARG A 602 -4.73 -22.91 7.19
CA ARG A 602 -4.06 -23.31 8.44
C ARG A 602 -2.91 -22.36 8.76
N TYR A 603 -2.64 -22.13 10.04
CA TYR A 603 -1.64 -21.15 10.51
C TYR A 603 -0.70 -21.70 11.58
N ASN A 604 0.51 -21.11 11.67
CA ASN A 604 1.45 -21.31 12.78
C ASN A 604 1.18 -20.33 13.96
N PRO A 605 1.89 -20.45 15.10
CA PRO A 605 1.69 -19.56 16.27
C PRO A 605 1.93 -18.07 16.05
N ARG A 606 2.69 -17.68 15.02
CA ARG A 606 2.88 -16.27 14.61
C ARG A 606 1.77 -15.75 13.70
N GLY A 607 0.83 -16.61 13.30
CA GLY A 607 -0.24 -16.29 12.35
C GLY A 607 0.19 -16.37 10.89
N TRP A 608 1.37 -16.92 10.58
CA TRP A 608 1.79 -17.19 9.20
C TRP A 608 1.01 -18.39 8.65
N LEU A 609 0.70 -18.34 7.35
CA LEU A 609 -0.08 -19.35 6.66
C LEU A 609 0.78 -20.59 6.38
N THR A 610 0.36 -21.77 6.86
CA THR A 610 1.08 -23.03 6.66
C THR A 610 0.40 -23.96 5.65
N SER A 611 -0.87 -23.71 5.29
CA SER A 611 -1.63 -24.55 4.36
C SER A 611 -2.77 -23.79 3.69
N ILE A 612 -2.99 -24.06 2.41
CA ILE A 612 -4.22 -23.81 1.65
C ILE A 612 -4.70 -25.17 1.15
N ASN A 613 -5.83 -25.67 1.63
CA ASN A 613 -6.21 -27.08 1.57
C ASN A 613 -5.02 -27.96 2.04
N ASN A 614 -4.72 -29.06 1.35
CA ASN A 614 -3.55 -29.90 1.55
C ASN A 614 -3.01 -30.41 0.20
N THR A 615 -1.75 -30.86 0.15
CA THR A 615 -1.16 -31.32 -1.13
C THR A 615 -1.57 -32.74 -1.53
N SER A 616 -2.36 -33.44 -0.70
CA SER A 616 -3.03 -34.68 -1.09
C SER A 616 -4.25 -34.44 -1.98
N LEU A 617 -4.93 -33.29 -1.81
CA LEU A 617 -6.26 -32.95 -2.35
C LEU A 617 -7.39 -33.86 -1.83
N ALA A 618 -7.25 -34.33 -0.59
CA ALA A 618 -8.21 -35.22 0.07
C ALA A 618 -8.71 -34.62 1.38
N ALA A 619 -9.98 -34.87 1.71
CA ALA A 619 -10.61 -34.40 2.95
C ALA A 619 -9.87 -34.92 4.20
N GLU A 620 -9.71 -34.06 5.21
CA GLU A 620 -9.12 -34.39 6.51
C GLU A 620 -10.08 -33.96 7.61
N ALA A 621 -10.58 -34.93 8.39
CA ALA A 621 -11.66 -34.71 9.35
C ALA A 621 -11.42 -33.48 10.26
N ASN A 622 -12.23 -32.43 10.04
CA ASN A 622 -12.21 -31.15 10.76
C ASN A 622 -11.02 -30.20 10.47
N ILE A 623 -10.17 -30.46 9.47
CA ILE A 623 -9.03 -29.57 9.11
C ILE A 623 -8.84 -29.39 7.59
N ASN A 624 -9.35 -30.29 6.74
CA ASN A 624 -9.72 -30.00 5.35
C ASN A 624 -11.16 -30.49 5.15
N SER A 625 -12.07 -29.56 4.83
CA SER A 625 -13.50 -29.81 4.70
C SER A 625 -13.96 -30.08 3.26
N GLY A 626 -13.08 -29.95 2.28
CA GLY A 626 -13.37 -30.18 0.87
C GLY A 626 -13.13 -31.64 0.44
N THR A 627 -14.01 -32.15 -0.42
CA THR A 627 -13.89 -33.47 -1.06
C THR A 627 -13.60 -33.37 -2.57
N ASN A 628 -13.42 -32.15 -3.09
CA ASN A 628 -13.36 -31.88 -4.54
C ASN A 628 -12.23 -30.89 -4.92
N ASP A 629 -11.25 -30.69 -4.04
CA ASP A 629 -10.25 -29.62 -4.13
C ASP A 629 -9.44 -29.71 -5.44
N LYS A 630 -9.34 -28.60 -6.17
CA LYS A 630 -8.55 -28.50 -7.42
C LYS A 630 -7.22 -27.78 -7.26
N PHE A 631 -6.91 -27.31 -6.05
CA PHE A 631 -5.63 -26.74 -5.67
C PHE A 631 -5.38 -27.00 -4.19
N GLY A 632 -4.11 -27.24 -3.84
CA GLY A 632 -3.65 -27.39 -2.48
C GLY A 632 -2.16 -27.07 -2.35
N MET A 633 -1.78 -26.49 -1.21
CA MET A 633 -0.47 -25.89 -0.98
C MET A 633 -0.09 -25.98 0.50
N GLU A 634 1.16 -26.31 0.79
CA GLU A 634 1.72 -26.40 2.14
C GLU A 634 3.00 -25.57 2.23
N LEU A 635 3.13 -24.80 3.31
CA LEU A 635 4.15 -23.77 3.52
C LEU A 635 4.91 -24.02 4.82
N ASN A 636 6.23 -24.13 4.70
CA ASN A 636 7.15 -24.39 5.82
C ASN A 636 8.04 -23.17 6.08
N TYR A 637 8.33 -22.92 7.36
CA TYR A 637 9.16 -21.80 7.82
C TYR A 637 10.26 -22.34 8.75
N GLU A 638 10.01 -22.42 10.05
CA GLU A 638 10.98 -22.82 11.08
C GLU A 638 11.14 -24.35 11.23
N SER A 639 10.21 -25.12 10.67
CA SER A 639 10.16 -26.58 10.79
C SER A 639 9.42 -27.23 9.60
N GLY A 640 9.34 -28.57 9.57
CA GLY A 640 8.51 -29.36 8.63
C GLY A 640 9.04 -29.51 7.20
N GLY A 641 9.87 -28.58 6.71
CA GLY A 641 10.31 -28.51 5.32
C GLY A 641 11.58 -29.26 4.94
N THR A 642 11.87 -29.30 3.63
CA THR A 642 13.13 -29.82 3.05
C THR A 642 14.17 -28.72 2.75
N GLY A 643 13.79 -27.45 2.92
CA GLY A 643 14.69 -26.29 2.85
C GLY A 643 15.31 -25.92 4.19
N THR A 644 16.19 -24.91 4.20
CA THR A 644 16.85 -24.44 5.43
C THR A 644 15.86 -23.67 6.31
N PRO A 645 15.65 -24.04 7.59
CA PRO A 645 14.72 -23.35 8.50
C PRO A 645 14.86 -21.83 8.50
N GLN A 646 13.72 -21.15 8.53
CA GLN A 646 13.60 -19.70 8.52
C GLN A 646 12.72 -19.23 9.69
N TYR A 647 13.24 -18.34 10.52
CA TYR A 647 12.61 -17.88 11.75
C TYR A 647 12.11 -16.43 11.66
N ASN A 648 12.42 -15.74 10.56
CA ASN A 648 12.16 -14.31 10.33
C ASN A 648 10.93 -14.02 9.45
N GLY A 649 10.22 -15.05 8.96
CA GLY A 649 9.06 -14.95 8.07
C GLY A 649 9.32 -15.25 6.59
N ASN A 650 10.57 -15.54 6.21
CA ASN A 650 10.87 -16.12 4.89
C ASN A 650 10.33 -17.57 4.86
N ILE A 651 9.80 -18.04 3.73
CA ILE A 651 9.37 -19.44 3.56
C ILE A 651 10.61 -20.31 3.28
N SER A 652 10.83 -21.37 4.03
CA SER A 652 11.96 -22.30 3.82
C SER A 652 11.70 -23.29 2.70
N SER A 653 10.46 -23.77 2.58
CA SER A 653 10.02 -24.58 1.44
C SER A 653 8.50 -24.57 1.27
N VAL A 654 8.06 -24.76 0.02
CA VAL A 654 6.65 -24.91 -0.37
C VAL A 654 6.45 -26.22 -1.12
N THR A 655 5.29 -26.85 -0.93
CA THR A 655 4.76 -27.91 -1.81
C THR A 655 3.39 -27.46 -2.31
N TRP A 656 3.06 -27.71 -3.59
CA TRP A 656 1.72 -27.49 -4.15
C TRP A 656 1.31 -28.64 -5.06
N LYS A 657 0.01 -28.84 -5.23
CA LYS A 657 -0.57 -29.82 -6.16
C LYS A 657 -1.83 -29.26 -6.79
N MET A 658 -2.04 -29.62 -8.05
CA MET A 658 -3.21 -29.26 -8.83
C MET A 658 -4.18 -30.44 -8.98
N GLY A 659 -5.45 -30.14 -9.22
CA GLY A 659 -6.48 -31.13 -9.56
C GLY A 659 -6.27 -31.78 -10.93
N GLN A 660 -7.13 -32.74 -11.28
CA GLN A 660 -7.07 -33.41 -12.58
C GLN A 660 -7.52 -32.46 -13.71
N VAL A 661 -6.75 -32.39 -14.80
CA VAL A 661 -6.99 -31.50 -15.96
C VAL A 661 -6.85 -32.29 -17.26
N GLY A 662 -7.85 -32.20 -18.14
CA GLY A 662 -7.88 -32.97 -19.40
C GLY A 662 -7.84 -34.49 -19.21
N GLY A 663 -8.14 -34.99 -18.01
CA GLY A 663 -7.98 -36.41 -17.62
C GLY A 663 -6.59 -36.76 -17.04
N VAL A 664 -5.61 -35.86 -17.10
CA VAL A 664 -4.27 -36.05 -16.51
C VAL A 664 -4.29 -35.61 -15.04
N THR A 665 -3.66 -36.39 -14.15
CA THR A 665 -3.47 -36.03 -12.73
C THR A 665 -2.05 -35.53 -12.52
N PRO A 666 -1.83 -34.25 -12.20
CA PRO A 666 -0.49 -33.70 -11.99
C PRO A 666 0.21 -34.29 -10.76
N LEU A 667 1.55 -34.34 -10.82
CA LEU A 667 2.40 -34.61 -9.67
C LEU A 667 2.41 -33.40 -8.72
N ALA A 668 2.70 -33.64 -7.45
CA ALA A 668 2.97 -32.56 -6.50
C ALA A 668 4.32 -31.92 -6.84
N GLN A 669 4.35 -30.60 -6.92
CA GLN A 669 5.55 -29.81 -7.17
C GLN A 669 6.00 -29.15 -5.87
N SER A 670 7.29 -28.93 -5.67
CA SER A 670 7.79 -28.27 -4.47
C SER A 670 9.09 -27.51 -4.74
N TYR A 671 9.36 -26.50 -3.90
CA TYR A 671 10.62 -25.75 -3.87
C TYR A 671 11.21 -25.74 -2.46
N SER A 672 12.50 -26.08 -2.34
CA SER A 672 13.36 -25.63 -1.24
C SER A 672 13.93 -24.25 -1.59
N TYR A 673 13.67 -23.24 -0.76
CA TYR A 673 14.20 -21.88 -0.99
C TYR A 673 15.53 -21.65 -0.27
N GLN A 674 16.36 -20.79 -0.86
CA GLN A 674 17.61 -20.30 -0.28
C GLN A 674 17.63 -18.77 -0.36
N TYR A 675 18.18 -18.14 0.68
CA TYR A 675 18.28 -16.69 0.78
C TYR A 675 19.71 -16.29 1.20
N ASP A 676 20.12 -15.08 0.86
CA ASP A 676 21.31 -14.46 1.40
C ASP A 676 21.05 -13.77 2.76
N TYR A 677 22.11 -13.26 3.40
CA TYR A 677 22.02 -12.63 4.73
C TYR A 677 21.27 -11.29 4.74
N LEU A 678 20.87 -10.79 3.56
CA LEU A 678 20.01 -9.63 3.37
C LEU A 678 18.54 -10.03 3.11
N SER A 679 18.24 -11.33 3.21
CA SER A 679 16.96 -11.98 2.89
C SER A 679 16.52 -11.87 1.42
N ARG A 680 17.47 -11.77 0.48
CA ARG A 680 17.21 -11.84 -0.96
C ARG A 680 17.26 -13.30 -1.43
N LEU A 681 16.37 -13.70 -2.33
CA LEU A 681 16.26 -15.07 -2.84
C LEU A 681 17.47 -15.44 -3.71
N THR A 682 18.21 -16.49 -3.37
CA THR A 682 19.36 -16.97 -4.17
C THR A 682 19.06 -18.24 -4.96
N ALA A 683 18.10 -19.06 -4.51
CA ALA A 683 17.63 -20.22 -5.27
C ALA A 683 16.21 -20.65 -4.88
N GLY A 684 15.47 -21.16 -5.86
CA GLY A 684 14.38 -22.11 -5.68
C GLY A 684 14.81 -23.46 -6.26
N VAL A 685 15.06 -24.46 -5.40
CA VAL A 685 15.47 -25.82 -5.81
C VAL A 685 14.25 -26.72 -5.84
N SER A 686 13.83 -27.15 -7.04
CA SER A 686 12.57 -27.85 -7.23
C SER A 686 12.62 -29.33 -6.84
N THR A 687 11.45 -29.94 -6.67
CA THR A 687 11.25 -31.39 -6.57
C THR A 687 9.87 -31.74 -7.12
N GLU A 688 9.83 -32.67 -8.06
CA GLU A 688 8.59 -33.17 -8.70
C GLU A 688 8.31 -34.63 -8.32
N GLY A 689 9.36 -35.48 -8.30
CA GLY A 689 9.22 -36.91 -8.02
C GLY A 689 10.38 -37.50 -7.23
N THR A 690 11.62 -37.05 -7.49
CA THR A 690 12.81 -37.47 -6.74
C THR A 690 13.33 -36.27 -5.97
N ALA A 691 13.62 -36.45 -4.67
CA ALA A 691 14.05 -35.35 -3.80
C ALA A 691 15.23 -34.55 -4.41
N LYS A 692 14.95 -33.31 -4.75
CA LYS A 692 15.84 -32.32 -5.39
C LYS A 692 16.33 -32.71 -6.79
N ASP A 693 15.49 -33.42 -7.56
CA ASP A 693 15.61 -33.59 -9.02
C ASP A 693 15.90 -32.25 -9.72
N GLY A 694 15.21 -31.20 -9.29
CA GLY A 694 15.43 -29.83 -9.68
C GLY A 694 15.08 -29.54 -11.14
N PHE A 695 14.09 -30.23 -11.69
CA PHE A 695 13.61 -30.01 -13.07
C PHE A 695 13.25 -28.55 -13.36
N TYR A 696 12.76 -27.81 -12.36
CA TYR A 696 12.25 -26.45 -12.48
C TYR A 696 13.04 -25.44 -11.62
N ASN A 697 14.34 -25.71 -11.40
CA ASN A 697 15.21 -24.86 -10.57
C ASN A 697 15.28 -23.43 -11.11
N GLU A 698 15.31 -22.43 -10.21
CA GLU A 698 15.71 -21.05 -10.52
C GLU A 698 16.86 -20.62 -9.58
N TYR A 699 17.90 -19.99 -10.12
CA TYR A 699 19.10 -19.55 -9.40
C TYR A 699 19.43 -18.10 -9.70
N LEU A 700 19.84 -17.34 -8.68
CA LEU A 700 20.02 -15.89 -8.75
C LEU A 700 21.33 -15.44 -8.09
N ARG A 701 22.00 -14.46 -8.70
CA ARG A 701 23.09 -13.67 -8.11
C ARG A 701 22.76 -12.19 -8.20
N TYR A 702 23.29 -11.39 -7.26
CA TYR A 702 23.03 -9.96 -7.18
C TYR A 702 24.31 -9.13 -7.01
N ASP A 703 24.25 -7.85 -7.35
CA ASP A 703 25.23 -6.85 -6.91
C ASP A 703 24.86 -6.22 -5.54
N LYS A 704 25.65 -5.21 -5.13
CA LYS A 704 25.44 -4.44 -3.89
C LYS A 704 24.16 -3.59 -3.89
N GLY A 705 23.63 -3.22 -5.06
CA GLY A 705 22.35 -2.51 -5.20
C GLY A 705 21.15 -3.44 -5.36
N GLY A 706 21.35 -4.76 -5.40
CA GLY A 706 20.27 -5.71 -5.68
C GLY A 706 19.84 -5.75 -7.15
N ASN A 707 20.66 -5.28 -8.10
CA ASN A 707 20.49 -5.67 -9.49
C ASN A 707 20.79 -7.18 -9.64
N ILE A 708 20.01 -7.92 -10.44
CA ILE A 708 20.33 -9.31 -10.79
C ILE A 708 21.57 -9.29 -11.70
N THR A 709 22.60 -10.06 -11.37
CA THR A 709 23.82 -10.17 -12.20
C THR A 709 23.83 -11.44 -13.04
N SER A 710 23.21 -12.52 -12.55
CA SER A 710 22.93 -13.73 -13.32
C SER A 710 21.63 -14.39 -12.88
N LEU A 711 20.90 -14.97 -13.85
CA LEU A 711 19.71 -15.80 -13.62
C LEU A 711 19.88 -17.12 -14.38
N GLY A 712 19.58 -18.25 -13.74
CA GLY A 712 19.61 -19.56 -14.41
C GLY A 712 18.39 -20.40 -14.08
N ARG A 713 17.72 -20.94 -15.10
CA ARG A 713 16.55 -21.81 -14.97
C ARG A 713 16.73 -23.15 -15.67
N TYR A 714 15.97 -24.13 -15.19
CA TYR A 714 15.83 -25.46 -15.77
C TYR A 714 14.35 -25.74 -16.07
N ASP A 715 14.09 -26.60 -17.06
CA ASP A 715 12.76 -27.11 -17.39
C ASP A 715 12.82 -28.61 -17.76
N LYS A 716 11.68 -29.30 -17.69
CA LYS A 716 11.51 -30.72 -18.00
C LYS A 716 11.14 -30.95 -19.46
N GLN A 717 12.08 -30.69 -20.36
CA GLN A 717 11.86 -30.88 -21.81
C GLN A 717 11.99 -32.37 -22.18
N ASN A 718 10.95 -32.95 -22.77
CA ASN A 718 10.88 -34.37 -23.16
C ASN A 718 11.20 -35.37 -22.02
N GLY A 719 10.84 -35.00 -20.78
CA GLY A 719 11.11 -35.80 -19.58
C GLY A 719 12.55 -35.69 -19.04
N VAL A 720 13.43 -34.94 -19.71
CA VAL A 720 14.83 -34.70 -19.31
C VAL A 720 14.96 -33.33 -18.66
N LYS A 721 15.87 -33.21 -17.69
CA LYS A 721 16.22 -31.93 -17.06
C LYS A 721 17.12 -31.13 -18.00
N THR A 722 16.53 -30.16 -18.70
CA THR A 722 17.22 -29.26 -19.61
C THR A 722 17.45 -27.92 -18.95
N ARG A 723 18.63 -27.31 -19.14
CA ARG A 723 18.85 -25.92 -18.74
C ARG A 723 18.26 -25.00 -19.81
N ILE A 724 17.31 -24.16 -19.43
CA ILE A 724 16.64 -23.24 -20.36
C ILE A 724 17.15 -21.80 -20.26
N ASP A 725 17.90 -21.45 -19.21
CA ASP A 725 18.48 -20.12 -19.05
C ASP A 725 19.87 -20.14 -18.39
N SER A 726 20.72 -19.25 -18.87
CA SER A 726 22.06 -18.92 -18.40
C SER A 726 22.34 -17.42 -18.54
N LEU A 727 21.40 -16.60 -18.08
CA LEU A 727 21.36 -15.17 -18.31
C LEU A 727 22.49 -14.44 -17.58
N THR A 728 23.20 -13.59 -18.29
CA THR A 728 24.19 -12.66 -17.74
C THR A 728 23.80 -11.23 -18.07
N TYR A 729 23.67 -10.39 -17.04
CA TYR A 729 23.08 -9.06 -17.15
C TYR A 729 24.16 -7.97 -17.22
N VAL A 730 24.12 -7.16 -18.28
CA VAL A 730 25.04 -6.02 -18.51
C VAL A 730 24.30 -4.72 -18.25
N TYR A 731 24.94 -3.73 -17.59
CA TYR A 731 24.26 -2.54 -17.07
C TYR A 731 24.93 -1.20 -17.44
N TYR A 732 24.22 -0.31 -18.14
CA TYR A 732 24.61 1.10 -18.23
C TYR A 732 24.57 1.74 -16.84
N THR A 733 25.69 2.33 -16.41
CA THR A 733 25.80 3.08 -15.14
C THR A 733 25.21 2.31 -13.94
N PHE A 734 25.44 0.99 -13.89
CA PHE A 734 25.15 0.11 -12.76
C PHE A 734 23.66 -0.03 -12.35
N LYS A 735 22.67 0.17 -13.24
CA LYS A 735 21.22 -0.03 -12.91
C LYS A 735 20.27 -0.17 -14.11
N LYS A 736 20.54 0.57 -15.20
CA LYS A 736 19.78 0.50 -16.46
C LYS A 736 20.34 -0.67 -17.26
N LEU A 737 19.48 -1.53 -17.80
CA LEU A 737 19.93 -2.69 -18.55
C LEU A 737 20.61 -2.24 -19.85
N SER A 738 21.68 -2.89 -20.27
CA SER A 738 22.32 -2.70 -21.57
C SER A 738 21.96 -3.87 -22.49
N GLN A 739 22.14 -5.07 -21.95
CA GLN A 739 22.04 -6.35 -22.65
C GLN A 739 21.75 -7.47 -21.63
N VAL A 740 21.10 -8.54 -22.08
CA VAL A 740 20.99 -9.83 -21.37
C VAL A 740 21.37 -10.95 -22.34
N ASN A 741 22.57 -11.51 -22.16
CA ASN A 741 23.01 -12.66 -22.98
C ASN A 741 22.50 -13.97 -22.37
N ASP A 742 21.96 -14.88 -23.18
CA ASP A 742 21.76 -16.27 -22.78
C ASP A 742 22.82 -17.21 -23.36
N ASN A 743 23.44 -18.03 -22.48
CA ASN A 743 24.43 -19.04 -22.85
C ASN A 743 23.81 -20.47 -22.91
N THR A 744 22.54 -20.61 -23.27
CA THR A 744 21.91 -21.92 -23.58
C THR A 744 21.37 -21.98 -25.02
N GLY A 745 20.85 -20.86 -25.55
CA GLY A 745 20.16 -20.82 -26.84
C GLY A 745 18.77 -21.48 -26.82
N ASN A 746 18.19 -21.72 -25.64
CA ASN A 746 16.91 -22.42 -25.48
C ASN A 746 15.75 -21.43 -25.34
N THR A 747 14.92 -21.32 -26.38
CA THR A 747 13.85 -20.31 -26.48
C THR A 747 12.63 -20.57 -25.59
N ALA A 748 12.62 -21.62 -24.77
CA ALA A 748 11.58 -21.86 -23.76
C ALA A 748 11.72 -20.99 -22.49
N GLY A 749 12.90 -20.42 -22.27
CA GLY A 749 13.17 -19.45 -21.22
C GLY A 749 13.14 -18.02 -21.75
N PHE A 750 14.23 -17.28 -21.53
CA PHE A 750 14.47 -16.01 -22.19
C PHE A 750 14.84 -16.22 -23.67
N ASN A 751 14.14 -15.53 -24.57
CA ASN A 751 14.40 -15.61 -26.00
C ASN A 751 15.44 -14.54 -26.39
N ASP A 752 16.72 -14.91 -26.33
CA ASP A 752 17.86 -14.07 -26.75
C ASP A 752 17.87 -13.92 -28.30
N ARG A 753 17.02 -13.02 -28.80
CA ARG A 753 16.84 -12.77 -30.24
C ARG A 753 17.91 -11.87 -30.83
N THR A 754 18.68 -11.14 -30.03
CA THR A 754 19.61 -10.12 -30.54
C THR A 754 20.78 -9.91 -29.58
N GLN A 755 21.88 -10.62 -29.81
CA GLN A 755 23.10 -10.53 -29.01
C GLN A 755 23.94 -9.30 -29.40
N THR A 756 23.63 -8.13 -28.82
CA THR A 756 24.34 -6.87 -29.09
C THR A 756 24.45 -5.99 -27.85
N ALA A 757 25.61 -5.34 -27.64
CA ALA A 757 25.93 -4.62 -26.40
C ALA A 757 24.84 -3.61 -25.91
N ASP A 758 24.07 -3.05 -26.84
CA ASP A 758 23.02 -2.07 -26.59
C ASP A 758 21.63 -2.60 -27.01
N GLU A 759 21.20 -3.79 -26.57
CA GLU A 759 19.82 -4.27 -26.79
C GLU A 759 18.78 -3.27 -26.22
N TYR A 760 18.99 -2.87 -24.98
CA TYR A 760 18.08 -2.01 -24.22
C TYR A 760 18.46 -0.53 -24.38
N SER A 761 17.48 0.35 -24.27
CA SER A 761 17.71 1.80 -24.19
C SER A 761 16.68 2.48 -23.30
N TYR A 762 16.97 3.70 -22.84
CA TYR A 762 16.14 4.42 -21.86
C TYR A 762 15.92 5.87 -22.24
N ASP A 763 14.92 6.46 -21.61
CA ASP A 763 14.57 7.88 -21.71
C ASP A 763 15.21 8.72 -20.57
N LEU A 764 14.98 10.04 -20.59
CA LEU A 764 15.51 10.96 -19.58
C LEU A 764 14.87 10.78 -18.20
N ASN A 765 13.68 10.22 -18.12
CA ASN A 765 12.97 9.92 -16.88
C ASN A 765 13.36 8.56 -16.26
N GLY A 766 13.99 7.68 -17.04
CA GLY A 766 14.38 6.33 -16.60
C GLY A 766 13.50 5.21 -17.16
N ASN A 767 12.65 5.50 -18.13
CA ASN A 767 11.72 4.55 -18.74
C ASN A 767 12.39 3.78 -19.88
N MET A 768 12.16 2.47 -19.98
CA MET A 768 12.73 1.62 -21.03
C MET A 768 12.13 1.95 -22.41
N ARG A 769 12.96 2.40 -23.36
CA ARG A 769 12.54 2.77 -24.72
C ARG A 769 12.66 1.64 -25.74
N ARG A 770 13.40 0.57 -25.46
CA ARG A 770 13.69 -0.53 -26.39
C ARG A 770 14.00 -1.80 -25.63
N ASP A 771 13.58 -2.93 -26.19
CA ASP A 771 14.00 -4.28 -25.83
C ASP A 771 14.00 -5.11 -27.12
N LEU A 772 15.19 -5.34 -27.69
CA LEU A 772 15.31 -6.07 -28.96
C LEU A 772 14.98 -7.56 -28.81
N ASN A 773 15.17 -8.14 -27.62
CA ASN A 773 14.87 -9.55 -27.35
C ASN A 773 13.36 -9.80 -27.34
N LYS A 774 12.55 -8.84 -26.89
CA LYS A 774 11.08 -8.83 -27.06
C LYS A 774 10.60 -8.29 -28.42
N ASN A 775 11.50 -8.10 -29.38
CA ASN A 775 11.24 -7.45 -30.68
C ASN A 775 10.69 -6.00 -30.56
N ILE A 776 10.82 -5.33 -29.41
CA ILE A 776 10.31 -3.97 -29.18
C ILE A 776 11.35 -2.97 -29.69
N SER A 777 11.05 -2.32 -30.83
CA SER A 777 11.94 -1.35 -31.48
C SER A 777 11.84 0.05 -30.86
N SER A 778 10.66 0.44 -30.37
CA SER A 778 10.49 1.69 -29.61
C SER A 778 9.30 1.65 -28.63
N ILE A 779 9.41 2.39 -27.53
CA ILE A 779 8.32 2.73 -26.61
C ILE A 779 8.24 4.26 -26.44
N THR A 780 7.03 4.80 -26.51
CA THR A 780 6.69 6.18 -26.09
C THR A 780 5.94 6.16 -24.76
N TYR A 781 6.07 7.23 -23.97
CA TYR A 781 5.52 7.32 -22.62
C TYR A 781 4.62 8.55 -22.46
N ASN A 782 3.60 8.45 -21.61
CA ASN A 782 2.77 9.58 -21.20
C ASN A 782 3.40 10.35 -20.01
N VAL A 783 2.76 11.43 -19.57
CA VAL A 783 3.23 12.28 -18.45
C VAL A 783 3.32 11.54 -17.10
N LEU A 784 2.61 10.42 -16.94
CA LEU A 784 2.64 9.57 -15.75
C LEU A 784 3.77 8.53 -15.81
N ASN A 785 4.57 8.50 -16.88
CA ASN A 785 5.59 7.48 -17.17
C ASN A 785 5.02 6.08 -17.43
N LEU A 786 3.77 5.99 -17.92
CA LEU A 786 3.16 4.75 -18.41
C LEU A 786 3.36 4.60 -19.94
N PRO A 787 3.58 3.37 -20.47
CA PRO A 787 3.77 3.14 -21.90
C PRO A 787 2.53 3.56 -22.71
N ALA A 788 2.65 4.53 -23.61
CA ALA A 788 1.54 5.02 -24.43
C ALA A 788 1.47 4.33 -25.81
N THR A 789 2.62 4.00 -26.39
CA THR A 789 2.71 3.22 -27.64
C THR A 789 3.98 2.39 -27.63
N ILE A 790 3.85 1.10 -27.92
CA ILE A 790 4.94 0.15 -28.16
C ILE A 790 4.91 -0.19 -29.65
N THR A 791 6.05 -0.07 -30.32
CA THR A 791 6.23 -0.50 -31.72
C THR A 791 7.23 -1.63 -31.76
N LYS A 792 6.94 -2.67 -32.53
CA LYS A 792 7.84 -3.82 -32.75
C LYS A 792 8.65 -3.70 -34.03
N SER A 793 9.71 -4.51 -34.14
CA SER A 793 10.56 -4.63 -35.32
C SER A 793 9.86 -5.24 -36.55
N ASP A 794 8.73 -5.94 -36.35
CA ASP A 794 7.86 -6.46 -37.42
C ASP A 794 6.83 -5.43 -37.93
N GLY A 795 6.83 -4.21 -37.37
CA GLY A 795 5.89 -3.15 -37.70
C GLY A 795 4.54 -3.23 -36.97
N SER A 796 4.30 -4.25 -36.13
CA SER A 796 3.13 -4.29 -35.27
C SER A 796 3.23 -3.27 -34.13
N THR A 797 2.08 -2.80 -33.64
CA THR A 797 1.99 -1.76 -32.61
C THR A 797 0.98 -2.11 -31.53
N ILE A 798 1.25 -1.64 -30.31
CA ILE A 798 0.35 -1.73 -29.15
C ILE A 798 0.19 -0.31 -28.61
N VAL A 799 -1.04 0.22 -28.63
CA VAL A 799 -1.38 1.55 -28.11
C VAL A 799 -2.19 1.36 -26.82
N TYR A 800 -1.75 2.00 -25.74
CA TYR A 800 -2.47 2.04 -24.48
C TYR A 800 -3.01 3.45 -24.23
N ILE A 801 -4.28 3.55 -23.86
CA ILE A 801 -4.94 4.83 -23.57
C ILE A 801 -5.35 4.85 -22.10
N TYR A 802 -4.99 5.93 -21.40
CA TYR A 802 -5.21 6.10 -19.97
C TYR A 802 -5.94 7.42 -19.69
N ASP A 803 -6.61 7.51 -18.54
CA ASP A 803 -6.95 8.79 -17.95
C ASP A 803 -5.75 9.42 -17.20
N ALA A 804 -5.86 10.69 -16.83
CA ALA A 804 -4.83 11.42 -16.10
C ALA A 804 -4.73 11.03 -14.61
N ALA A 805 -5.56 10.10 -14.12
CA ALA A 805 -5.39 9.42 -12.84
C ALA A 805 -4.61 8.10 -12.97
N GLY A 806 -4.21 7.71 -14.19
CA GLY A 806 -3.43 6.51 -14.49
C GLY A 806 -4.27 5.26 -14.76
N ARG A 807 -5.61 5.35 -14.79
CA ARG A 807 -6.47 4.20 -15.10
C ARG A 807 -6.35 3.88 -16.59
N LYS A 808 -5.94 2.65 -16.92
CA LYS A 808 -5.96 2.12 -18.29
C LYS A 808 -7.42 2.02 -18.75
N LEU A 809 -7.72 2.59 -19.91
CA LEU A 809 -9.06 2.64 -20.50
C LEU A 809 -9.16 1.73 -21.73
N ARG A 810 -8.11 1.67 -22.56
CA ARG A 810 -8.08 0.86 -23.81
C ARG A 810 -6.69 0.29 -24.07
N LYS A 811 -6.63 -0.93 -24.62
CA LYS A 811 -5.49 -1.46 -25.39
C LYS A 811 -5.93 -1.63 -26.84
N ILE A 812 -5.08 -1.26 -27.78
CA ILE A 812 -5.27 -1.49 -29.22
C ILE A 812 -4.01 -2.20 -29.71
N TYR A 813 -4.13 -3.38 -30.30
CA TYR A 813 -3.01 -4.09 -30.93
C TYR A 813 -3.27 -4.21 -32.43
N SER A 814 -2.31 -3.79 -33.25
CA SER A 814 -2.41 -3.79 -34.71
C SER A 814 -1.23 -4.54 -35.33
N SER A 815 -1.51 -5.52 -36.19
CA SER A 815 -0.51 -6.35 -36.89
C SER A 815 -1.05 -6.88 -38.21
N GLY A 816 -0.27 -6.79 -39.29
CA GLY A 816 -0.64 -7.30 -40.62
C GLY A 816 -1.93 -6.70 -41.20
N GLY A 817 -2.30 -5.47 -40.82
CA GLY A 817 -3.57 -4.82 -41.18
C GLY A 817 -4.78 -5.25 -40.32
N ASN A 818 -4.65 -6.33 -39.54
CA ASN A 818 -5.62 -6.67 -38.51
C ASN A 818 -5.41 -5.80 -37.27
N THR A 819 -6.48 -5.52 -36.55
CA THR A 819 -6.46 -4.83 -35.25
C THR A 819 -7.40 -5.53 -34.29
N THR A 820 -6.97 -5.68 -33.03
CA THR A 820 -7.83 -6.00 -31.89
C THR A 820 -7.87 -4.81 -30.94
N THR A 821 -8.94 -4.69 -30.16
CA THR A 821 -9.08 -3.62 -29.15
C THR A 821 -9.79 -4.17 -27.93
N THR A 822 -9.21 -3.93 -26.76
CA THR A 822 -9.75 -4.28 -25.45
C THR A 822 -10.10 -2.99 -24.70
N GLU A 823 -11.32 -2.88 -24.22
CA GLU A 823 -11.87 -1.75 -23.46
C GLU A 823 -11.96 -2.15 -21.98
N TYR A 824 -11.45 -1.31 -21.08
CA TYR A 824 -11.36 -1.58 -19.64
C TYR A 824 -12.28 -0.63 -18.86
N ILE A 825 -13.31 -1.17 -18.21
CA ILE A 825 -14.36 -0.40 -17.54
C ILE A 825 -14.59 -0.95 -16.12
N ASP A 826 -13.62 -0.69 -15.23
CA ASP A 826 -13.72 -1.00 -13.79
C ASP A 826 -14.13 -2.47 -13.54
N GLY A 827 -13.35 -3.41 -14.08
CA GLY A 827 -13.64 -4.85 -14.02
C GLY A 827 -14.60 -5.39 -15.09
N ILE A 828 -15.31 -4.54 -15.85
CA ILE A 828 -15.97 -4.98 -17.09
C ILE A 828 -14.99 -4.87 -18.25
N GLN A 829 -14.92 -5.91 -19.10
CA GLN A 829 -14.13 -5.92 -20.32
C GLN A 829 -15.02 -6.08 -21.56
N TYR A 830 -14.75 -5.28 -22.59
CA TYR A 830 -15.26 -5.47 -23.94
C TYR A 830 -14.11 -5.67 -24.92
N ASP A 831 -14.30 -6.47 -25.96
CA ASP A 831 -13.31 -6.70 -27.02
C ASP A 831 -13.90 -6.46 -28.42
N ALA A 832 -13.08 -5.95 -29.34
CA ALA A 832 -13.39 -5.69 -30.74
C ALA A 832 -12.24 -6.15 -31.66
N ASN A 833 -12.51 -6.36 -32.94
CA ASN A 833 -11.48 -6.67 -33.95
C ASN A 833 -11.86 -6.15 -35.36
N THR A 834 -10.96 -6.22 -36.35
CA THR A 834 -11.21 -5.74 -37.72
C THR A 834 -12.48 -6.31 -38.37
N ALA A 835 -12.85 -7.58 -38.10
CA ALA A 835 -14.06 -8.21 -38.63
C ALA A 835 -15.31 -7.98 -37.75
N SER A 836 -15.15 -7.39 -36.57
CA SER A 836 -16.23 -7.01 -35.65
C SER A 836 -15.79 -5.77 -34.85
N PRO A 837 -15.81 -4.58 -35.47
CA PRO A 837 -15.20 -3.36 -34.91
C PRO A 837 -16.03 -2.71 -33.79
N THR A 838 -17.28 -3.14 -33.60
CA THR A 838 -18.13 -2.75 -32.47
C THR A 838 -17.71 -3.57 -31.23
N PRO A 839 -17.32 -2.94 -30.11
CA PRO A 839 -16.95 -3.65 -28.89
C PRO A 839 -18.08 -4.55 -28.37
N ALA A 840 -17.80 -5.85 -28.26
CA ALA A 840 -18.70 -6.85 -27.68
C ALA A 840 -18.31 -7.10 -26.22
N PHE A 841 -19.30 -7.30 -25.34
CA PHE A 841 -19.05 -7.62 -23.93
C PHE A 841 -18.36 -9.00 -23.82
N THR A 842 -17.24 -9.06 -23.11
CA THR A 842 -16.47 -10.30 -22.90
C THR A 842 -16.79 -10.90 -21.51
N PHE A 843 -16.46 -10.18 -20.44
CA PHE A 843 -16.70 -10.63 -19.06
C PHE A 843 -16.80 -9.48 -18.05
N LEU A 844 -17.26 -9.84 -16.85
CA LEU A 844 -17.27 -9.03 -15.64
C LEU A 844 -16.35 -9.68 -14.60
N GLN A 845 -15.41 -8.95 -14.01
CA GLN A 845 -14.65 -9.41 -12.85
C GLN A 845 -15.55 -9.50 -11.61
N THR A 846 -15.29 -10.51 -10.78
CA THR A 846 -15.96 -10.78 -9.51
C THR A 846 -14.93 -10.79 -8.38
N GLU A 847 -15.37 -10.95 -7.13
CA GLU A 847 -14.47 -11.01 -5.97
C GLU A 847 -13.45 -12.16 -6.06
N GLU A 848 -13.76 -13.25 -6.78
CA GLU A 848 -13.03 -14.52 -6.74
C GLU A 848 -12.75 -15.10 -8.13
N GLY A 849 -12.73 -14.26 -9.18
CA GLY A 849 -12.59 -14.70 -10.58
C GLY A 849 -13.42 -13.84 -11.54
N ARG A 850 -14.05 -14.44 -12.56
CA ARG A 850 -14.81 -13.72 -13.60
C ARG A 850 -16.14 -14.38 -14.01
N ALA A 851 -17.12 -13.56 -14.38
CA ALA A 851 -18.38 -13.97 -14.99
C ALA A 851 -18.33 -13.78 -16.51
N MET A 852 -18.15 -14.87 -17.24
CA MET A 852 -18.15 -14.93 -18.71
C MET A 852 -19.58 -14.92 -19.25
N LYS A 853 -19.85 -14.19 -20.34
CA LYS A 853 -21.17 -14.25 -21.00
C LYS A 853 -21.30 -15.54 -21.82
N ASN A 854 -22.37 -16.30 -21.61
CA ASN A 854 -22.69 -17.51 -22.36
C ASN A 854 -24.15 -17.47 -22.85
N GLY A 855 -24.38 -17.04 -24.10
CA GLY A 855 -25.72 -16.79 -24.62
C GLY A 855 -26.44 -15.68 -23.86
N THR A 856 -27.54 -16.01 -23.19
CA THR A 856 -28.28 -15.14 -22.26
C THR A 856 -27.87 -15.32 -20.79
N ALA A 857 -27.06 -16.33 -20.48
CA ALA A 857 -26.60 -16.67 -19.13
C ALA A 857 -25.21 -16.07 -18.83
N TYR A 858 -24.83 -16.05 -17.55
CA TYR A 858 -23.44 -15.86 -17.11
C TYR A 858 -22.89 -17.16 -16.54
N LEU A 859 -21.71 -17.56 -17.01
CA LEU A 859 -20.92 -18.66 -16.45
C LEU A 859 -19.84 -18.07 -15.56
N TYR A 860 -19.76 -18.55 -14.31
CA TYR A 860 -18.77 -18.06 -13.34
C TYR A 860 -17.54 -18.98 -13.33
N GLU A 861 -16.38 -18.36 -13.48
CA GLU A 861 -15.06 -18.97 -13.39
C GLU A 861 -14.36 -18.40 -12.14
N TYR A 862 -13.73 -19.26 -11.34
CA TYR A 862 -13.17 -18.94 -10.04
C TYR A 862 -11.67 -19.19 -10.00
N ASP A 863 -10.90 -18.25 -9.47
CA ASP A 863 -9.45 -18.28 -9.43
C ASP A 863 -8.95 -18.78 -8.06
N LEU A 864 -8.39 -19.98 -8.05
CA LEU A 864 -7.75 -20.61 -6.90
C LEU A 864 -6.31 -20.11 -6.82
N ASN A 865 -6.06 -19.28 -5.82
CA ASN A 865 -4.83 -18.51 -5.67
C ASN A 865 -3.88 -19.13 -4.63
N ASP A 866 -2.57 -18.97 -4.86
CA ASP A 866 -1.56 -19.20 -3.82
C ASP A 866 -1.53 -18.05 -2.78
N HIS A 867 -0.63 -18.14 -1.78
CA HIS A 867 -0.57 -17.17 -0.69
C HIS A 867 -0.40 -15.73 -1.18
N LEU A 868 0.52 -15.50 -2.13
CA LEU A 868 0.78 -14.18 -2.74
C LEU A 868 -0.41 -13.65 -3.55
N GLY A 869 -1.38 -14.50 -3.90
CA GLY A 869 -2.47 -14.14 -4.81
C GLY A 869 -2.15 -14.41 -6.29
N ASN A 870 -1.26 -15.36 -6.60
CA ASN A 870 -1.05 -15.80 -7.98
C ASN A 870 -2.11 -16.84 -8.35
N THR A 871 -2.79 -16.66 -9.49
CA THR A 871 -3.77 -17.60 -10.03
C THR A 871 -3.10 -18.93 -10.37
N ARG A 872 -3.34 -19.99 -9.58
CA ARG A 872 -2.76 -21.33 -9.81
C ARG A 872 -3.69 -22.21 -10.64
N ALA A 873 -4.98 -22.19 -10.35
CA ALA A 873 -6.01 -22.80 -11.21
C ALA A 873 -7.20 -21.85 -11.39
N THR A 874 -7.72 -21.74 -12.60
CA THR A 874 -9.06 -21.22 -12.86
C THR A 874 -10.03 -22.40 -12.98
N VAL A 875 -11.13 -22.41 -12.24
CA VAL A 875 -12.12 -23.50 -12.22
C VAL A 875 -13.54 -23.03 -12.53
N LYS A 876 -14.41 -23.93 -13.01
CA LYS A 876 -15.85 -23.67 -13.20
C LYS A 876 -16.69 -24.88 -12.75
N PRO A 877 -18.02 -24.73 -12.62
CA PRO A 877 -18.93 -25.88 -12.58
C PRO A 877 -18.85 -26.71 -13.88
N ASP A 878 -18.95 -28.03 -13.73
CA ASP A 878 -19.24 -28.94 -14.84
C ASP A 878 -20.63 -28.63 -15.41
N THR A 879 -20.71 -28.44 -16.73
CA THR A 879 -21.99 -28.22 -17.44
C THR A 879 -22.90 -29.45 -17.44
N ASN A 880 -22.37 -30.62 -17.11
CA ASN A 880 -23.13 -31.88 -16.99
C ASN A 880 -23.68 -32.09 -15.56
N ASP A 881 -23.23 -31.30 -14.58
CA ASP A 881 -23.75 -31.33 -13.20
C ASP A 881 -24.83 -30.26 -13.00
N PRO A 882 -26.13 -30.62 -12.99
CA PRO A 882 -27.22 -29.66 -12.80
C PRO A 882 -27.22 -29.01 -11.41
N THR A 883 -26.42 -29.55 -10.47
CA THR A 883 -26.28 -29.05 -9.10
C THR A 883 -25.09 -28.09 -8.93
N GLN A 884 -24.24 -27.96 -9.95
CA GLN A 884 -23.07 -27.07 -10.02
C GLN A 884 -22.09 -27.18 -8.83
N GLN A 885 -21.81 -28.42 -8.38
CA GLN A 885 -20.88 -28.73 -7.28
C GLN A 885 -19.63 -29.48 -7.75
N THR A 886 -19.66 -30.02 -8.96
CA THR A 886 -18.52 -30.67 -9.63
C THR A 886 -17.62 -29.63 -10.27
N ALA A 887 -16.45 -29.36 -9.69
CA ALA A 887 -15.47 -28.44 -10.26
C ALA A 887 -14.66 -29.06 -11.41
N VAL A 888 -14.48 -28.29 -12.49
CA VAL A 888 -13.61 -28.59 -13.63
C VAL A 888 -12.56 -27.48 -13.75
N VAL A 889 -11.29 -27.87 -13.89
CA VAL A 889 -10.19 -26.91 -14.13
C VAL A 889 -10.19 -26.48 -15.60
N LEU A 890 -10.09 -25.17 -15.83
CA LEU A 890 -10.01 -24.54 -17.16
C LEU A 890 -8.59 -24.21 -17.58
N GLN A 891 -7.77 -23.78 -16.63
CA GLN A 891 -6.41 -23.30 -16.84
C GLN A 891 -5.58 -23.59 -15.59
N GLU A 892 -4.32 -24.01 -15.79
CA GLU A 892 -3.31 -24.15 -14.73
C GLU A 892 -2.16 -23.20 -15.01
N ASN A 893 -1.56 -22.65 -13.96
CA ASN A 893 -0.35 -21.84 -14.04
C ASN A 893 0.58 -22.21 -12.89
N SER A 894 1.82 -22.59 -13.19
CA SER A 894 2.85 -22.88 -12.20
C SER A 894 4.04 -21.99 -12.48
N TYR A 895 4.47 -21.22 -11.49
CA TYR A 895 5.46 -20.15 -11.68
C TYR A 895 6.83 -20.52 -11.11
N TYR A 896 7.89 -20.14 -11.82
CA TYR A 896 9.21 -19.92 -11.23
C TYR A 896 9.11 -18.83 -10.13
N PRO A 897 10.03 -18.79 -9.15
CA PRO A 897 9.98 -17.81 -8.05
C PRO A 897 9.78 -16.34 -8.46
N LEU A 898 10.39 -15.89 -9.57
CA LEU A 898 10.22 -14.53 -10.12
C LEU A 898 8.93 -14.31 -10.94
N GLY A 899 8.05 -15.30 -11.06
CA GLY A 899 6.73 -15.16 -11.71
C GLY A 899 6.66 -15.51 -13.19
N ALA A 900 7.76 -15.98 -13.79
CA ALA A 900 7.71 -16.59 -15.13
C ALA A 900 6.93 -17.91 -15.07
N ASN A 901 6.09 -18.18 -16.08
CA ASN A 901 5.27 -19.40 -16.12
C ASN A 901 6.14 -20.59 -16.59
N ILE A 902 5.95 -21.76 -15.98
CA ILE A 902 6.66 -23.00 -16.32
C ILE A 902 5.89 -23.68 -17.45
N ALA A 903 6.33 -23.47 -18.70
CA ALA A 903 5.60 -23.87 -19.90
C ALA A 903 5.28 -25.37 -19.98
N SER A 904 6.19 -26.24 -19.52
CA SER A 904 5.97 -27.69 -19.46
C SER A 904 4.88 -28.14 -18.46
N LEU A 905 4.49 -27.25 -17.54
CA LEU A 905 3.44 -27.46 -16.53
C LEU A 905 2.12 -26.73 -16.88
N GLN A 906 1.92 -26.29 -18.13
CA GLN A 906 0.67 -25.73 -18.62
C GLN A 906 0.02 -26.64 -19.68
N PRO A 907 -0.71 -27.71 -19.29
CA PRO A 907 -1.26 -28.68 -20.24
C PRO A 907 -2.48 -28.15 -21.03
N VAL A 908 -3.18 -27.13 -20.53
CA VAL A 908 -4.38 -26.55 -21.15
C VAL A 908 -4.37 -25.03 -21.00
N VAL A 909 -4.58 -24.33 -22.12
CA VAL A 909 -4.91 -22.90 -22.18
C VAL A 909 -6.31 -22.77 -22.79
N PRO A 910 -7.31 -22.21 -22.08
CA PRO A 910 -8.66 -22.07 -22.61
C PRO A 910 -8.75 -20.93 -23.63
N SER A 911 -9.84 -20.91 -24.41
CA SER A 911 -10.14 -19.86 -25.36
C SER A 911 -11.50 -19.22 -25.05
N PRO A 912 -11.56 -17.94 -24.61
CA PRO A 912 -10.44 -17.04 -24.33
C PRO A 912 -9.70 -17.39 -23.00
N PRO A 913 -8.38 -17.15 -22.92
CA PRO A 913 -7.59 -17.43 -21.72
C PRO A 913 -7.99 -16.55 -20.53
N ASN A 914 -7.64 -16.96 -19.31
CA ASN A 914 -7.50 -16.02 -18.20
C ASN A 914 -6.12 -15.38 -18.26
N ARG A 915 -6.09 -14.05 -18.27
CA ARG A 915 -4.87 -13.22 -18.32
C ARG A 915 -4.49 -12.64 -16.96
N TYR A 916 -5.34 -12.73 -15.95
CA TYR A 916 -5.11 -12.21 -14.60
C TYR A 916 -4.42 -13.29 -13.76
N LEU A 917 -3.09 -13.30 -13.78
CA LEU A 917 -2.28 -14.47 -13.42
C LEU A 917 -1.37 -14.22 -12.20
N TYR A 918 -0.08 -13.93 -12.42
CA TYR A 918 0.86 -13.61 -11.33
C TYR A 918 0.41 -12.34 -10.60
N ASN A 919 0.28 -12.41 -9.27
CA ASN A 919 -0.28 -11.37 -8.40
C ASN A 919 -1.69 -10.88 -8.83
N GLY A 920 -2.45 -11.71 -9.56
CA GLY A 920 -3.73 -11.34 -10.16
C GLY A 920 -3.64 -10.25 -11.24
N LYS A 921 -2.45 -10.03 -11.83
CA LYS A 921 -2.19 -8.96 -12.81
C LYS A 921 -2.39 -9.44 -14.25
N GLU A 922 -2.79 -8.51 -15.12
CA GLU A 922 -3.04 -8.80 -16.53
C GLU A 922 -1.71 -8.98 -17.28
N LEU A 923 -1.46 -10.19 -17.77
CA LEU A 923 -0.39 -10.48 -18.70
C LEU A 923 -0.72 -9.90 -20.08
N GLN A 924 0.13 -8.99 -20.56
CA GLN A 924 0.08 -8.47 -21.92
C GLN A 924 0.80 -9.48 -22.84
N GLU A 925 0.05 -10.44 -23.38
CA GLU A 925 0.55 -11.50 -24.28
C GLU A 925 1.45 -10.97 -25.40
N GLU A 926 1.19 -9.74 -25.88
CA GLU A 926 1.96 -9.13 -26.96
C GLU A 926 3.38 -8.68 -26.56
N THR A 927 3.70 -8.62 -25.26
CA THR A 927 5.04 -8.28 -24.72
C THR A 927 5.53 -9.24 -23.63
N GLU A 928 4.71 -10.20 -23.20
CA GLU A 928 4.93 -11.06 -22.03
C GLU A 928 5.17 -10.27 -20.71
N LEU A 929 4.69 -9.02 -20.62
CA LEU A 929 4.82 -8.16 -19.44
C LEU A 929 3.53 -8.13 -18.63
N TYR A 930 3.64 -8.07 -17.30
CA TYR A 930 2.50 -7.87 -16.41
C TYR A 930 2.22 -6.39 -16.17
N ASP A 931 0.98 -5.97 -16.36
CA ASP A 931 0.51 -4.62 -16.04
C ASP A 931 0.08 -4.54 -14.56
N TYR A 932 0.83 -3.79 -13.75
CA TYR A 932 0.55 -3.58 -12.33
C TYR A 932 -0.25 -2.28 -12.06
N SER A 933 -0.60 -1.50 -13.09
CA SER A 933 -1.09 -0.11 -13.09
C SER A 933 0.02 0.93 -13.17
N ALA A 934 0.83 1.13 -12.11
CA ALA A 934 1.84 2.20 -12.11
C ALA A 934 3.12 1.86 -12.88
N ARG A 935 3.39 0.57 -13.12
CA ARG A 935 4.56 0.04 -13.84
C ARG A 935 4.23 -1.25 -14.57
N PHE A 936 5.04 -1.60 -15.56
CA PHE A 936 5.01 -2.91 -16.23
C PHE A 936 6.20 -3.76 -15.73
N TYR A 937 5.89 -4.96 -15.24
CA TYR A 937 6.86 -5.94 -14.72
C TYR A 937 7.24 -6.95 -15.80
N ASP A 938 8.53 -7.28 -15.90
CA ASP A 938 9.03 -8.38 -16.70
C ASP A 938 9.35 -9.60 -15.81
N PRO A 939 8.53 -10.67 -15.85
CA PRO A 939 8.76 -11.88 -15.08
C PRO A 939 9.90 -12.74 -15.63
N VAL A 940 10.28 -12.57 -16.91
CA VAL A 940 11.30 -13.41 -17.58
C VAL A 940 12.70 -13.03 -17.10
N ILE A 941 12.93 -11.73 -16.87
CA ILE A 941 14.19 -11.15 -16.35
C ILE A 941 14.07 -10.48 -14.96
N GLY A 942 12.97 -10.72 -14.25
CA GLY A 942 12.81 -10.42 -12.82
C GLY A 942 12.85 -8.95 -12.41
N ARG A 943 12.38 -8.02 -13.24
CA ARG A 943 12.53 -6.56 -12.98
C ARG A 943 11.44 -5.68 -13.58
N TRP A 944 11.38 -4.43 -13.13
CA TRP A 944 10.55 -3.38 -13.73
C TRP A 944 11.18 -2.75 -14.97
N THR A 945 10.30 -2.28 -15.87
CA THR A 945 10.64 -1.52 -17.08
C THR A 945 10.83 -0.02 -16.85
N THR A 946 10.34 0.53 -15.73
CA THR A 946 10.42 1.95 -15.37
C THR A 946 10.88 2.13 -13.92
N VAL A 947 11.32 3.35 -13.59
CA VAL A 947 11.79 3.73 -12.24
C VAL A 947 10.62 3.72 -11.25
N ASP A 948 10.83 3.12 -10.08
CA ASP A 948 9.86 3.11 -8.97
C ASP A 948 9.42 4.53 -8.56
N PRO A 949 8.12 4.88 -8.65
CA PRO A 949 7.60 6.19 -8.25
C PRO A 949 7.91 6.56 -6.78
N LEU A 950 8.11 5.55 -5.92
CA LEU A 950 8.43 5.68 -4.50
C LEU A 950 9.81 5.09 -4.17
N THR A 951 10.74 5.03 -5.14
CA THR A 951 12.15 4.59 -4.97
C THR A 951 12.84 5.15 -3.71
N GLU A 952 12.46 6.37 -3.33
CA GLU A 952 12.90 7.06 -2.11
C GLU A 952 12.52 6.38 -0.79
N LYS A 953 11.59 5.40 -0.78
CA LYS A 953 11.32 4.56 0.39
C LYS A 953 12.44 3.53 0.58
N SER A 954 12.80 2.81 -0.47
CA SER A 954 13.69 1.63 -0.44
C SER A 954 15.11 1.93 -0.97
N ARG A 955 15.70 3.06 -0.54
CA ARG A 955 16.95 3.65 -1.09
C ARG A 955 18.19 2.73 -1.15
N ARG A 956 18.20 1.56 -0.50
CA ARG A 956 19.30 0.59 -0.57
C ARG A 956 19.27 -0.26 -1.85
N PHE A 957 18.13 -0.33 -2.54
CA PHE A 957 17.92 -1.14 -3.74
C PHE A 957 17.93 -0.30 -5.03
N SER A 958 18.15 -0.98 -6.15
CA SER A 958 18.00 -0.43 -7.51
C SER A 958 16.54 -0.06 -7.80
N PRO A 959 16.22 1.11 -8.39
CA PRO A 959 14.82 1.54 -8.64
C PRO A 959 14.00 0.69 -9.61
N TYR A 960 14.56 -0.41 -10.11
CA TYR A 960 13.92 -1.36 -11.02
C TYR A 960 13.72 -2.75 -10.40
N ASN A 961 14.06 -2.94 -9.12
CA ASN A 961 14.01 -4.25 -8.48
C ASN A 961 12.57 -4.65 -8.08
N TYR A 962 12.27 -5.94 -8.10
CA TYR A 962 10.95 -6.48 -7.77
C TYR A 962 10.94 -7.16 -6.38
N GLY A 963 9.86 -6.95 -5.61
CA GLY A 963 9.61 -7.63 -4.34
C GLY A 963 10.73 -7.57 -3.28
N GLU A 964 11.52 -6.48 -3.23
CA GLU A 964 12.76 -6.37 -2.42
C GLU A 964 13.77 -7.53 -2.64
N ASN A 965 13.71 -8.16 -3.82
CA ASN A 965 14.42 -9.37 -4.23
C ASN A 965 14.03 -10.64 -3.43
N ASN A 966 12.83 -10.66 -2.84
CA ASN A 966 12.24 -11.81 -2.17
C ASN A 966 10.76 -11.96 -2.60
N PRO A 967 10.52 -12.37 -3.86
CA PRO A 967 9.19 -12.50 -4.46
C PRO A 967 8.36 -13.64 -3.87
N ILE A 968 8.93 -14.42 -2.93
CA ILE A 968 8.26 -15.52 -2.23
C ILE A 968 7.51 -15.02 -0.98
N ARG A 969 7.92 -13.88 -0.41
CA ARG A 969 7.34 -13.25 0.77
C ARG A 969 6.57 -11.96 0.47
N PHE A 970 7.00 -11.25 -0.58
CA PHE A 970 6.54 -9.90 -0.87
C PHE A 970 5.92 -9.77 -2.26
N ILE A 971 4.95 -8.88 -2.37
CA ILE A 971 4.28 -8.46 -3.60
C ILE A 971 4.39 -6.94 -3.77
N ASP A 972 4.23 -6.41 -4.99
CA ASP A 972 3.96 -4.99 -5.20
C ASP A 972 2.50 -4.85 -5.67
N PRO A 973 1.55 -4.39 -4.85
CA PRO A 973 0.13 -4.45 -5.20
C PRO A 973 -0.31 -3.54 -6.35
N ASP A 974 0.44 -2.49 -6.66
CA ASP A 974 0.05 -1.44 -7.63
C ASP A 974 1.20 -0.93 -8.51
N GLY A 975 2.41 -1.46 -8.33
CA GLY A 975 3.61 -1.01 -9.02
C GLY A 975 4.25 0.23 -8.36
N MET A 976 3.93 0.55 -7.10
CA MET A 976 4.49 1.71 -6.39
C MET A 976 5.12 1.38 -5.03
N SER A 977 4.73 0.32 -4.34
CA SER A 977 5.48 -0.12 -3.15
C SER A 977 5.16 -1.54 -2.70
N VAL A 978 6.22 -2.20 -2.26
CA VAL A 978 6.21 -3.58 -1.77
C VAL A 978 5.39 -3.72 -0.47
N GLU A 979 4.46 -4.67 -0.43
CA GLU A 979 3.72 -5.13 0.76
C GLU A 979 4.10 -6.58 1.13
N GLU A 980 3.98 -6.93 2.41
CA GLU A 980 4.14 -8.30 2.93
C GLU A 980 2.80 -9.04 2.95
N ASP A 981 2.74 -10.27 2.44
CA ASP A 981 1.47 -11.02 2.35
C ASP A 981 0.82 -11.29 3.73
N ALA A 982 1.62 -11.54 4.77
CA ALA A 982 1.12 -11.64 6.14
C ALA A 982 0.40 -10.37 6.61
N ALA A 983 0.77 -9.20 6.06
CA ALA A 983 0.03 -7.96 6.26
C ALA A 983 -1.25 -7.93 5.42
N ARG A 984 -1.32 -8.48 4.20
CA ARG A 984 -2.55 -8.52 3.39
C ARG A 984 -3.66 -9.35 4.03
N LEU A 985 -3.38 -10.58 4.46
CA LEU A 985 -4.40 -11.43 5.11
C LEU A 985 -4.92 -10.86 6.44
N GLN A 986 -4.11 -10.10 7.18
CA GLN A 986 -4.58 -9.32 8.33
C GLN A 986 -5.27 -8.01 7.91
N GLN A 987 -4.80 -7.35 6.85
CA GLN A 987 -5.36 -6.12 6.33
C GLN A 987 -6.68 -6.32 5.58
N ASP A 988 -7.05 -7.48 5.05
CA ASP A 988 -8.41 -7.62 4.48
C ASP A 988 -9.48 -7.68 5.60
N VAL A 989 -9.09 -8.10 6.81
CA VAL A 989 -9.87 -7.89 8.03
C VAL A 989 -9.76 -6.42 8.51
N TYR A 990 -8.57 -5.82 8.48
CA TYR A 990 -8.34 -4.47 9.00
C TYR A 990 -8.79 -3.31 8.09
N ARG A 991 -8.82 -3.49 6.76
CA ARG A 991 -9.25 -2.51 5.73
C ARG A 991 -10.77 -2.36 5.72
N ALA A 992 -11.50 -3.39 6.17
CA ALA A 992 -12.92 -3.30 6.49
C ALA A 992 -13.19 -2.28 7.62
N HIS A 993 -12.27 -2.16 8.60
CA HIS A 993 -12.32 -1.16 9.67
C HIS A 993 -11.61 0.16 9.30
N ALA A 994 -10.52 0.12 8.53
CA ALA A 994 -9.70 1.31 8.25
C ALA A 994 -10.41 2.33 7.33
N ARG A 995 -11.44 1.91 6.58
CA ARG A 995 -12.33 2.84 5.86
C ARG A 995 -13.17 3.71 6.80
N GLU A 996 -13.38 3.28 8.04
CA GLU A 996 -14.03 4.08 9.09
C GLU A 996 -13.07 5.14 9.66
N ALA A 997 -11.78 4.85 9.79
CA ALA A 997 -10.81 5.76 10.41
C ALA A 997 -10.64 7.09 9.64
N VAL A 998 -10.82 7.07 8.31
CA VAL A 998 -10.74 8.29 7.47
C VAL A 998 -12.01 9.14 7.61
N SER A 999 -13.19 8.53 7.75
CA SER A 999 -14.43 9.28 8.02
C SER A 999 -14.52 9.75 9.47
N GLU A 1000 -13.98 9.02 10.45
CA GLU A 1000 -13.89 9.48 11.84
C GLU A 1000 -12.92 10.65 12.00
N GLN A 1001 -11.75 10.65 11.32
CA GLN A 1001 -10.85 11.82 11.33
C GLN A 1001 -11.46 13.03 10.61
N HIS A 1002 -12.31 12.81 9.59
CA HIS A 1002 -13.09 13.89 8.98
C HIS A 1002 -14.20 14.39 9.93
N ARG A 1003 -14.91 13.50 10.63
CA ARG A 1003 -15.94 13.85 11.62
C ARG A 1003 -15.36 14.64 12.79
N ASP A 1004 -14.25 14.19 13.40
CA ASP A 1004 -13.57 14.88 14.50
C ASP A 1004 -13.04 16.27 14.08
N PHE A 1005 -12.64 16.43 12.81
CA PHE A 1005 -12.31 17.74 12.24
C PHE A 1005 -13.55 18.64 12.10
N MET A 1006 -14.68 18.11 11.63
CA MET A 1006 -15.91 18.87 11.42
C MET A 1006 -16.60 19.25 12.76
N GLU A 1007 -16.64 18.35 13.75
CA GLU A 1007 -17.09 18.65 15.12
C GLU A 1007 -16.22 19.71 15.80
N ARG A 1008 -14.91 19.73 15.50
CA ARG A 1008 -13.99 20.79 15.97
C ARG A 1008 -14.22 22.13 15.29
N MET A 1009 -14.66 22.18 14.04
CA MET A 1009 -15.01 23.45 13.39
C MET A 1009 -16.34 24.00 13.90
N THR A 1010 -17.39 23.18 14.02
CA THR A 1010 -18.69 23.63 14.58
C THR A 1010 -18.60 23.99 16.06
N GLY A 1011 -17.69 23.37 16.82
CA GLY A 1011 -17.40 23.74 18.21
C GLY A 1011 -16.75 25.12 18.40
N MET A 1012 -16.25 25.78 17.35
CA MET A 1012 -15.57 27.08 17.45
C MET A 1012 -16.48 28.30 17.27
N GLU A 1013 -17.73 28.14 16.85
CA GLU A 1013 -18.66 29.27 16.64
C GLU A 1013 -19.46 29.68 17.89
N SER A 1014 -19.39 28.92 19.00
CA SER A 1014 -20.31 29.07 20.14
C SER A 1014 -19.71 29.70 21.41
N VAL A 1015 -18.43 30.09 21.42
CA VAL A 1015 -17.76 30.67 22.62
C VAL A 1015 -16.93 31.91 22.25
N GLY A 1016 -17.49 33.11 22.40
CA GLY A 1016 -16.67 34.34 22.23
C GLY A 1016 -17.37 35.68 21.93
N SER A 1017 -18.69 35.80 22.03
CA SER A 1017 -19.37 37.12 21.89
C SER A 1017 -20.19 37.46 23.13
N THR A 1018 -19.84 38.57 23.78
CA THR A 1018 -20.57 39.08 24.96
C THR A 1018 -20.94 40.53 24.71
N SER A 1019 -22.20 40.78 24.36
CA SER A 1019 -22.80 42.12 24.33
C SER A 1019 -24.02 42.14 25.25
N THR A 1020 -24.14 43.21 26.04
CA THR A 1020 -25.15 43.36 27.10
C THR A 1020 -26.42 44.06 26.61
N THR A 1021 -27.47 44.00 27.45
CA THR A 1021 -28.73 44.78 27.35
C THR A 1021 -29.64 44.43 26.16
N GLU A 1022 -30.98 44.48 26.24
CA GLU A 1022 -31.87 44.97 27.31
C GLU A 1022 -33.16 44.12 27.44
N ILE A 1023 -34.08 44.51 28.34
CA ILE A 1023 -35.29 43.75 28.73
C ILE A 1023 -36.48 44.05 27.79
N GLY A 1024 -37.29 43.04 27.47
CA GLY A 1024 -38.59 43.22 26.80
C GLY A 1024 -39.59 42.10 27.07
N LEU A 1025 -40.68 42.40 27.80
CA LEU A 1025 -41.85 41.53 27.98
C LEU A 1025 -42.98 41.97 27.05
N SER A 1026 -43.65 41.04 26.36
CA SER A 1026 -45.00 41.24 25.83
C SER A 1026 -45.77 39.92 25.67
N GLU A 1027 -47.09 39.98 25.75
CA GLU A 1027 -47.97 38.83 25.99
C GLU A 1027 -48.54 38.17 24.72
N ARG A 1028 -49.22 37.02 24.95
CA ARG A 1028 -50.32 36.42 24.16
C ARG A 1028 -49.99 35.82 22.78
N SER A 1029 -50.85 34.98 22.19
CA SER A 1029 -51.81 33.94 22.67
C SER A 1029 -52.67 33.55 21.47
N ALA A 1030 -52.70 32.26 21.07
CA ALA A 1030 -53.72 31.74 20.14
C ALA A 1030 -53.84 30.21 20.22
N VAL A 1031 -54.95 29.72 20.78
CA VAL A 1031 -55.49 28.36 20.61
C VAL A 1031 -57.01 28.50 20.51
N PRO A 1032 -57.64 27.91 19.49
CA PRO A 1032 -58.62 26.83 19.72
C PRO A 1032 -58.32 25.63 18.80
N ASP A 1033 -58.36 24.36 19.21
CA ASP A 1033 -59.30 23.59 20.05
C ASP A 1033 -60.53 23.05 19.29
N THR A 1034 -60.64 21.72 19.17
CA THR A 1034 -61.92 20.99 19.23
C THR A 1034 -61.73 19.50 19.56
N ILE A 1035 -62.74 18.90 20.19
CA ILE A 1035 -62.69 17.58 20.85
C ILE A 1035 -63.60 16.56 20.15
N LYS A 1036 -63.21 15.26 20.14
CA LYS A 1036 -64.18 14.15 20.18
C LYS A 1036 -63.81 13.08 21.22
N LYS A 1037 -64.86 12.60 21.91
CA LYS A 1037 -64.88 11.49 22.88
C LYS A 1037 -65.13 10.16 22.09
N ALA A 1038 -65.15 8.94 22.64
CA ALA A 1038 -65.07 8.42 24.02
C ALA A 1038 -64.67 6.91 23.97
N ASN A 1039 -64.22 6.32 25.09
CA ASN A 1039 -64.93 5.20 25.77
C ASN A 1039 -64.16 4.65 26.99
N VAL A 1040 -64.83 3.81 27.79
CA VAL A 1040 -64.42 3.40 29.16
C VAL A 1040 -64.56 1.89 29.38
N SER A 1041 -63.50 1.26 29.91
CA SER A 1041 -63.49 -0.01 30.66
C SER A 1041 -62.02 -0.27 31.11
N SER A 1042 -61.57 -0.59 32.34
CA SER A 1042 -62.07 -1.36 33.51
C SER A 1042 -62.41 -2.82 33.15
N SER A 1043 -61.88 -3.88 33.77
CA SER A 1043 -61.30 -4.12 35.12
C SER A 1043 -60.49 -5.46 35.06
N THR A 1044 -59.90 -6.11 36.08
CA THR A 1044 -59.93 -6.14 37.58
C THR A 1044 -58.48 -6.26 38.13
N GLY A 1045 -58.10 -5.94 39.38
CA GLY A 1045 -58.45 -6.57 40.69
C GLY A 1045 -57.66 -7.89 40.90
N ASN A 1046 -56.97 -8.22 42.01
CA ASN A 1046 -56.87 -7.72 43.41
C ASN A 1046 -55.39 -7.80 43.90
N GLN A 1047 -54.88 -7.19 44.98
CA GLN A 1047 -55.17 -7.30 46.45
C GLN A 1047 -54.99 -8.76 46.99
N ILE A 1048 -54.41 -9.09 48.18
CA ILE A 1048 -54.17 -8.40 49.48
C ILE A 1048 -53.10 -9.15 50.34
N ASN A 1049 -52.39 -8.46 51.27
CA ASN A 1049 -51.66 -8.85 52.52
C ASN A 1049 -50.63 -10.02 52.68
N GLY A 1050 -49.67 -9.80 53.62
CA GLY A 1050 -48.93 -10.81 54.43
C GLY A 1050 -47.42 -10.49 54.58
N THR A 1051 -46.76 -10.04 55.67
CA THR A 1051 -46.79 -10.11 57.17
C THR A 1051 -45.99 -11.27 57.82
N GLY A 1052 -45.02 -10.94 58.69
CA GLY A 1052 -44.14 -11.86 59.47
C GLY A 1052 -42.72 -11.97 58.87
N ASN A 1053 -41.57 -11.76 59.53
CA ASN A 1053 -41.11 -11.56 60.94
C ASN A 1053 -40.75 -12.83 61.77
N SER A 1054 -39.69 -12.73 62.59
CA SER A 1054 -39.00 -13.79 63.40
C SER A 1054 -38.33 -14.94 62.60
N GLY A 1055 -37.27 -15.63 63.05
CA GLY A 1055 -36.35 -15.49 64.22
C GLY A 1055 -34.91 -15.84 63.79
N ASP A 1056 -33.83 -15.56 64.53
CA ASP A 1056 -33.41 -16.14 65.83
C ASP A 1056 -33.17 -17.67 65.68
N ASP A 1057 -31.98 -18.26 65.93
CA ASP A 1057 -31.14 -18.19 67.15
C ASP A 1057 -29.63 -18.58 66.97
N TYR A 1058 -28.89 -18.53 68.09
CA TYR A 1058 -27.50 -18.96 68.45
C TYR A 1058 -26.94 -20.29 67.84
N SER A 1059 -25.68 -20.73 67.98
CA SER A 1059 -24.59 -20.52 68.99
C SER A 1059 -23.19 -20.93 68.44
N GLU A 1060 -22.08 -21.10 69.18
CA GLU A 1060 -21.27 -20.26 70.12
C GLU A 1060 -19.86 -20.93 70.33
N PHE A 1061 -18.81 -20.15 70.68
CA PHE A 1061 -17.48 -20.56 71.26
C PHE A 1061 -16.59 -21.58 70.49
N ASP A 1062 -15.27 -21.75 70.69
CA ASP A 1062 -14.11 -20.84 70.96
C ASP A 1062 -12.83 -21.52 70.35
N THR A 1063 -11.56 -21.61 70.81
CA THR A 1063 -10.82 -21.24 72.06
C THR A 1063 -9.33 -20.98 71.80
N ALA A 1064 -8.76 -19.99 72.48
CA ALA A 1064 -7.37 -19.81 72.94
C ALA A 1064 -6.15 -20.46 72.19
N ASN A 1065 -5.32 -19.59 71.60
CA ASN A 1065 -3.84 -19.68 71.63
C ASN A 1065 -3.32 -19.55 73.08
N PRO A 1066 -2.23 -20.21 73.54
CA PRO A 1066 -1.16 -19.41 74.20
C PRO A 1066 0.30 -19.96 74.32
N TRP A 1067 1.23 -19.04 74.69
CA TRP A 1067 2.59 -19.21 75.30
C TRP A 1067 3.78 -19.64 74.40
N ARG A 1068 5.06 -19.23 74.59
CA ARG A 1068 5.80 -18.01 75.08
C ARG A 1068 7.34 -18.28 74.92
N HIS A 1069 8.38 -17.43 75.03
CA HIS A 1069 8.63 -15.96 75.20
C HIS A 1069 10.15 -15.67 74.97
N VAL A 1070 10.65 -14.46 75.34
CA VAL A 1070 12.03 -14.17 75.89
C VAL A 1070 13.23 -14.22 74.92
N ILE A 1071 14.18 -13.27 74.84
CA ILE A 1071 14.35 -11.88 75.36
C ILE A 1071 15.30 -11.10 74.41
N GLY A 1072 15.26 -9.74 74.40
CA GLY A 1072 16.20 -8.86 73.66
C GLY A 1072 17.44 -8.44 74.50
N PRO A 1073 17.98 -7.19 74.41
CA PRO A 1073 17.63 -6.04 73.56
C PRO A 1073 18.86 -5.36 72.86
N GLY A 1074 18.65 -4.27 72.08
CA GLY A 1074 19.74 -3.39 71.62
C GLY A 1074 19.39 -2.37 70.52
N PHE A 1075 19.35 -1.08 70.89
CA PHE A 1075 19.06 0.14 70.11
C PHE A 1075 19.83 0.29 68.75
N MET A 1076 19.45 1.17 67.80
CA MET A 1076 18.73 2.45 67.93
C MET A 1076 17.92 2.88 66.68
N SER A 1077 17.09 3.92 66.85
CA SER A 1077 16.12 4.48 65.88
C SER A 1077 16.74 5.35 64.77
N LEU A 1078 16.14 5.30 63.57
CA LEU A 1078 15.83 6.53 62.82
C LEU A 1078 14.50 6.38 62.03
N ALA A 1079 13.69 7.44 61.97
CA ALA A 1079 12.34 7.40 61.41
C ALA A 1079 12.27 7.74 59.90
N THR A 1080 11.37 7.09 59.16
CA THR A 1080 11.03 7.46 57.78
C THR A 1080 10.02 8.61 57.75
N PRO A 1081 10.26 9.70 56.97
CA PRO A 1081 9.39 10.87 56.99
C PRO A 1081 8.13 10.72 56.13
N THR A 1082 7.01 11.23 56.63
CA THR A 1082 5.73 11.38 55.91
C THR A 1082 5.90 12.29 54.67
N PRO A 1083 5.28 11.98 53.52
CA PRO A 1083 5.46 12.78 52.29
C PRO A 1083 4.96 14.23 52.45
N LYS A 1084 5.87 15.20 52.34
CA LYS A 1084 5.54 16.63 52.31
C LYS A 1084 4.86 16.99 50.98
N ARG A 1085 3.71 17.67 51.06
CA ARG A 1085 3.16 18.42 49.91
C ARG A 1085 4.14 19.55 49.56
N PHE A 1086 4.63 19.58 48.33
CA PHE A 1086 5.35 20.73 47.79
C PHE A 1086 4.38 21.71 47.13
N VAL A 1087 4.54 22.99 47.42
CA VAL A 1087 3.84 24.11 46.77
C VAL A 1087 4.92 24.95 46.09
N ALA A 1088 4.89 25.02 44.76
CA ALA A 1088 5.83 25.85 43.99
C ALA A 1088 5.62 27.33 44.35
N LYS A 1089 6.70 28.06 44.64
CA LYS A 1089 6.60 29.45 45.12
C LYS A 1089 6.69 30.49 44.00
N ASN A 1090 7.02 30.08 42.79
CA ASN A 1090 7.13 30.93 41.61
C ASN A 1090 6.88 30.13 40.31
N SER A 1091 6.62 30.85 39.22
CA SER A 1091 6.35 30.26 37.89
C SER A 1091 7.58 29.61 37.25
N SER A 1092 8.80 30.03 37.59
CA SER A 1092 10.05 29.44 37.11
C SER A 1092 10.26 28.00 37.60
N GLU A 1093 10.05 27.73 38.88
CA GLU A 1093 10.14 26.37 39.47
C GLU A 1093 9.06 25.45 38.89
N ALA A 1094 7.82 25.96 38.74
CA ALA A 1094 6.72 25.21 38.16
C ALA A 1094 7.00 24.80 36.71
N SER A 1095 7.61 25.68 35.91
CA SER A 1095 7.96 25.41 34.51
C SER A 1095 9.07 24.35 34.39
N ALA A 1096 10.08 24.39 35.26
CA ALA A 1096 11.12 23.36 35.30
C ALA A 1096 10.55 21.97 35.64
N PHE A 1097 9.72 21.88 36.68
CA PHE A 1097 9.09 20.63 37.10
C PHE A 1097 8.16 20.04 36.02
N PHE A 1098 7.40 20.89 35.33
CA PHE A 1098 6.53 20.45 34.22
C PHE A 1098 7.33 19.94 33.02
N SER A 1099 8.48 20.56 32.71
CA SER A 1099 9.38 20.13 31.65
C SER A 1099 10.01 18.76 31.96
N GLU A 1100 10.41 18.51 33.22
CA GLU A 1100 10.92 17.19 33.60
C GLU A 1100 9.83 16.11 33.56
N LEU A 1101 8.61 16.40 34.02
CA LEU A 1101 7.50 15.43 34.02
C LEU A 1101 7.10 15.00 32.60
N MET A 1102 7.08 15.96 31.65
CA MET A 1102 6.76 15.70 30.25
C MET A 1102 7.84 14.89 29.50
N SER A 1103 9.03 14.71 30.08
CA SER A 1103 10.12 13.93 29.45
C SER A 1103 10.02 12.41 29.61
N ARG A 1104 9.11 11.90 30.47
CA ARG A 1104 9.13 10.49 30.94
C ARG A 1104 7.94 9.62 30.51
N ALA A 1105 7.10 10.04 29.57
CA ALA A 1105 5.91 9.30 29.14
C ALA A 1105 5.93 8.87 27.66
N TYR A 1106 5.48 7.62 27.42
CA TYR A 1106 5.14 6.92 26.15
C TYR A 1106 6.14 5.87 25.58
N PRO A 1107 5.64 4.62 25.41
CA PRO A 1107 6.21 3.65 24.48
C PRO A 1107 5.16 3.04 23.51
N LYS A 1108 5.14 3.53 22.26
CA LYS A 1108 5.09 2.72 21.01
C LYS A 1108 4.93 3.65 19.80
N LYS A 1109 5.76 3.46 18.77
CA LYS A 1109 5.71 4.19 17.50
C LYS A 1109 5.06 3.32 16.43
N ILE A 1110 4.10 3.89 15.70
CA ILE A 1110 3.70 3.44 14.36
C ILE A 1110 3.97 4.63 13.44
N LEU A 1111 4.69 4.42 12.32
CA LEU A 1111 5.05 5.52 11.43
C LEU A 1111 3.97 5.74 10.37
N TYR A 1112 3.31 6.90 10.43
CA TYR A 1112 2.82 7.59 9.24
C TYR A 1112 3.34 9.03 9.27
N LYS A 1113 3.99 9.47 8.18
CA LYS A 1113 4.48 10.84 8.02
C LYS A 1113 3.42 11.69 7.34
N GLY A 1114 2.75 12.55 8.11
CA GLY A 1114 2.04 13.73 7.62
C GLY A 1114 2.52 14.95 8.40
N GLU A 1115 2.97 16.01 7.71
CA GLU A 1115 3.47 17.21 8.39
C GLU A 1115 2.34 18.09 8.90
N LYS A 1116 2.33 18.39 10.21
CA LYS A 1116 1.67 19.60 10.75
C LYS A 1116 2.63 20.34 11.67
N ARG A 1117 2.71 21.66 11.48
CA ARG A 1117 3.58 22.57 12.24
C ARG A 1117 2.85 23.08 13.48
N LEU A 1118 3.57 23.26 14.58
CA LEU A 1118 3.06 24.03 15.72
C LEU A 1118 3.05 25.52 15.36
N TYR A 1119 1.94 26.19 15.62
CA TYR A 1119 1.91 27.64 15.85
C TYR A 1119 1.75 27.89 17.34
N THR A 1120 2.59 28.76 17.91
CA THR A 1120 2.41 29.31 19.26
C THR A 1120 2.61 30.82 19.17
N HIS A 1121 1.51 31.56 19.30
CA HIS A 1121 1.53 33.02 19.42
C HIS A 1121 1.38 33.39 20.89
N THR A 1122 2.37 34.12 21.43
CA THR A 1122 2.23 34.85 22.70
C THR A 1122 2.86 36.22 22.50
N VAL A 1123 2.12 37.28 22.84
CA VAL A 1123 2.56 38.68 22.67
C VAL A 1123 2.38 39.41 24.00
N ASN A 1124 3.42 40.09 24.47
CA ASN A 1124 3.40 41.40 25.14
C ASN A 1124 4.78 41.78 25.70
N GLY A 1125 5.10 43.09 25.74
CA GLY A 1125 6.25 43.62 26.50
C GLY A 1125 7.28 44.46 25.72
N ALA A 1126 6.90 45.65 25.24
CA ALA A 1126 7.84 46.73 24.91
C ALA A 1126 8.06 47.63 26.17
N PRO A 1127 9.03 48.59 26.24
CA PRO A 1127 8.82 49.88 25.54
C PRO A 1127 10.06 50.79 25.23
N ARG A 1128 9.83 51.81 24.37
CA ARG A 1128 10.63 53.05 24.12
C ARG A 1128 11.97 52.87 23.35
N TYR A 1129 12.49 53.84 22.58
CA TYR A 1129 12.20 55.29 22.46
C TYR A 1129 12.12 55.77 20.98
N ALA A 1130 11.39 56.88 20.76
CA ALA A 1130 11.52 57.96 19.73
C ALA A 1130 11.97 57.69 18.26
N ALA A 1131 11.52 58.40 17.20
CA ALA A 1131 10.43 59.35 16.87
C ALA A 1131 10.57 59.71 15.34
N THR A 1132 9.79 60.51 14.58
CA THR A 1132 8.55 61.33 14.73
C THR A 1132 7.96 61.69 13.33
N TRP A 1133 6.69 62.13 13.26
CA TRP A 1133 6.01 62.92 12.18
C TRP A 1133 6.03 62.44 10.68
N GLY A 1134 4.91 62.45 9.92
CA GLY A 1134 3.49 62.65 10.27
C GLY A 1134 2.52 62.95 9.08
N ARG A 1135 1.20 62.96 9.39
CA ARG A 1135 -0.01 63.33 8.55
C ARG A 1135 -0.51 62.25 7.54
N TYR A 1136 -1.79 61.90 7.31
CA TYR A 1136 -3.16 62.53 7.33
C TYR A 1136 -3.46 63.45 6.11
N ILE A 1137 -4.60 63.43 5.36
CA ILE A 1137 -6.00 62.88 5.38
C ILE A 1137 -6.46 62.61 3.90
N GLY A 1138 -7.52 61.89 3.48
CA GLY A 1138 -8.53 61.03 4.16
C GLY A 1138 -10.00 61.19 3.65
N ARG A 1139 -10.78 60.07 3.54
CA ARG A 1139 -12.27 59.90 3.32
C ARG A 1139 -12.92 60.04 1.90
N TRP A 1140 -13.49 58.91 1.44
CA TRP A 1140 -14.89 58.63 0.96
C TRP A 1140 -15.79 59.65 0.23
N GLY A 1141 -16.41 59.18 -0.88
CA GLY A 1141 -17.76 59.56 -1.40
C GLY A 1141 -17.83 59.88 -2.92
N THR A 1142 -18.93 59.77 -3.68
CA THR A 1142 -20.17 58.93 -3.68
C THR A 1142 -21.06 59.31 -4.91
N ARG A 1143 -21.92 58.39 -5.43
CA ARG A 1143 -23.03 58.60 -6.42
C ARG A 1143 -22.59 58.89 -7.89
N ILE A 1144 -23.16 58.39 -9.01
CA ILE A 1144 -24.49 57.91 -9.53
C ILE A 1144 -25.06 58.90 -10.59
N ALA A 1145 -25.28 58.45 -11.84
CA ALA A 1145 -26.47 58.73 -12.73
C ALA A 1145 -26.26 58.43 -14.25
N PHE A 1146 -27.17 57.64 -14.84
CA PHE A 1146 -27.81 57.67 -16.20
C PHE A 1146 -27.02 58.08 -17.50
N HIS A 1147 -26.98 57.27 -18.58
CA HIS A 1147 -27.98 57.01 -19.69
C HIS A 1147 -28.16 58.20 -20.69
N VAL A 1148 -28.48 58.08 -22.00
CA VAL A 1148 -29.13 57.06 -22.88
C VAL A 1148 -28.54 57.10 -24.34
N GLY A 1149 -28.72 56.05 -25.16
CA GLY A 1149 -28.79 56.12 -26.65
C GLY A 1149 -27.93 55.08 -27.42
N THR A 1150 -28.44 54.03 -28.08
CA THR A 1150 -29.25 53.88 -29.33
C THR A 1150 -28.54 54.27 -30.65
N ALA A 1151 -28.63 53.53 -31.78
CA ALA A 1151 -29.03 52.14 -32.10
C ALA A 1151 -28.81 51.86 -33.62
N LEU A 1152 -28.58 50.60 -34.05
CA LEU A 1152 -29.09 50.03 -35.33
C LEU A 1152 -28.88 48.50 -35.45
N THR A 1153 -29.46 47.87 -36.47
CA THR A 1153 -29.67 46.39 -36.61
C THR A 1153 -29.58 45.90 -38.07
N LEU A 1154 -29.29 44.59 -38.26
CA LEU A 1154 -29.74 43.60 -39.30
C LEU A 1154 -28.69 42.44 -39.32
N TYR A 1155 -29.01 41.13 -39.26
CA TYR A 1155 -29.61 40.23 -40.29
C TYR A 1155 -28.75 40.13 -41.59
N ASP A 1156 -28.43 38.98 -42.21
CA ASP A 1156 -29.02 37.61 -42.12
C ASP A 1156 -28.09 36.48 -42.66
N MET A 1157 -28.55 35.20 -42.59
CA MET A 1157 -28.32 33.99 -43.43
C MET A 1157 -27.05 33.76 -44.31
N GLY A 1158 -26.61 32.49 -44.44
CA GLY A 1158 -25.85 32.01 -45.63
C GLY A 1158 -25.12 30.66 -45.48
N ALA A 1159 -25.50 29.63 -46.27
CA ALA A 1159 -25.03 28.24 -46.13
C ALA A 1159 -24.10 27.72 -47.27
N THR A 1160 -23.59 26.49 -47.09
CA THR A 1160 -23.31 25.42 -48.10
C THR A 1160 -22.08 25.39 -49.06
N THR A 1161 -21.16 24.43 -48.78
CA THR A 1161 -20.63 23.32 -49.66
C THR A 1161 -19.58 23.52 -50.78
N LEU A 1162 -19.00 22.37 -51.23
CA LEU A 1162 -18.09 22.07 -52.36
C LEU A 1162 -16.60 22.54 -52.24
N GLU A 1163 -15.57 21.87 -52.80
CA GLU A 1163 -15.38 20.45 -53.22
C GLU A 1163 -13.86 20.09 -53.35
N SER A 1164 -13.51 18.92 -53.90
CA SER A 1164 -12.17 18.29 -53.93
C SER A 1164 -11.26 18.63 -55.15
N PHE A 1165 -9.95 18.39 -55.05
CA PHE A 1165 -9.07 18.07 -56.21
C PHE A 1165 -7.82 17.23 -55.83
N GLU A 1166 -7.16 16.62 -56.84
CA GLU A 1166 -6.18 15.52 -56.70
C GLU A 1166 -4.70 15.82 -57.11
N TYR A 1167 -3.80 14.88 -56.71
CA TYR A 1167 -2.57 14.38 -57.37
C TYR A 1167 -1.64 15.27 -58.22
N PHE A 1168 -0.31 15.10 -58.02
CA PHE A 1168 0.61 14.72 -59.11
C PHE A 1168 1.83 13.90 -58.60
N LYS A 1169 2.77 13.53 -59.47
CA LYS A 1169 3.72 12.40 -59.32
C LYS A 1169 5.20 12.71 -59.65
N THR A 1170 6.06 11.78 -59.20
CA THR A 1170 7.35 11.30 -59.79
C THR A 1170 8.70 12.02 -59.60
N LEU A 1171 9.75 11.19 -59.50
CA LEU A 1171 11.20 11.44 -59.46
C LEU A 1171 11.77 11.71 -60.88
N PRO A 1172 13.08 12.02 -61.08
CA PRO A 1172 14.06 10.91 -61.35
C PRO A 1172 15.60 11.17 -61.12
N ILE A 1173 16.39 10.09 -60.85
CA ILE A 1173 17.71 9.72 -61.51
C ILE A 1173 19.00 10.57 -61.21
N LYS A 1174 20.27 10.07 -61.07
CA LYS A 1174 20.98 8.74 -61.22
C LYS A 1174 22.43 8.72 -60.60
N ILE A 1175 23.08 7.53 -60.55
CA ILE A 1175 24.56 7.23 -60.67
C ILE A 1175 25.51 7.57 -59.47
N GLN A 1176 26.57 6.80 -59.08
CA GLN A 1176 26.93 5.35 -59.16
C GLN A 1176 28.22 5.02 -58.31
N PHE A 1177 28.32 3.80 -57.73
CA PHE A 1177 29.52 2.93 -57.51
C PHE A 1177 30.81 3.40 -56.74
N LYS A 1178 31.72 2.56 -56.17
CA LYS A 1178 31.78 1.13 -55.68
C LYS A 1178 33.20 0.85 -55.05
N VAL A 1179 33.41 -0.30 -54.38
CA VAL A 1179 34.71 -1.00 -54.06
C VAL A 1179 35.43 -0.58 -52.74
N VAL A 1180 36.15 -1.41 -51.94
CA VAL A 1180 35.93 -2.78 -51.35
C VAL A 1180 37.17 -3.24 -50.52
N ASN A 1181 36.98 -3.87 -49.34
CA ASN A 1181 37.94 -4.74 -48.58
C ASN A 1181 39.30 -4.13 -48.10
N HIS A 1182 40.11 -4.72 -47.18
CA HIS A 1182 39.97 -5.75 -46.11
C HIS A 1182 41.18 -5.66 -45.13
N GLN A 1183 41.03 -6.13 -43.87
CA GLN A 1183 42.08 -6.81 -43.05
C GLN A 1183 43.41 -6.03 -42.74
N MET A 1184 44.35 -6.45 -41.88
CA MET A 1184 44.42 -7.38 -40.72
C MET A 1184 45.66 -7.03 -39.87
N HIS A 1185 45.64 -7.30 -38.55
CA HIS A 1185 46.83 -7.60 -37.70
C HIS A 1185 47.96 -6.53 -37.63
N SER A 1186 48.95 -6.57 -36.73
CA SER A 1186 49.08 -7.18 -35.40
C SER A 1186 50.27 -6.58 -34.63
N GLY A 1187 50.15 -6.46 -33.30
CA GLY A 1187 51.18 -6.91 -32.36
C GLY A 1187 52.42 -6.04 -32.06
N ALA A 1188 52.62 -5.79 -30.77
CA ALA A 1188 53.89 -5.58 -30.07
C ALA A 1188 54.70 -4.28 -30.38
N ALA A 1189 55.61 -3.82 -29.51
CA ALA A 1189 56.12 -4.43 -28.28
C ALA A 1189 56.29 -3.43 -27.11
N TYR A 1190 56.08 -3.92 -25.88
CA TYR A 1190 56.70 -3.42 -24.64
C TYR A 1190 58.21 -3.73 -24.64
N PRO A 1191 59.07 -3.07 -23.84
CA PRO A 1191 59.42 -3.67 -22.52
C PRO A 1191 59.96 -2.73 -21.40
N PHE A 1192 60.02 -3.26 -20.16
CA PHE A 1192 60.75 -2.77 -18.96
C PHE A 1192 60.31 -1.41 -18.31
N TYR A 1193 60.18 -1.23 -16.98
CA TYR A 1193 60.19 -2.19 -15.84
C TYR A 1193 59.65 -1.56 -14.52
N ASN A 1194 59.24 -2.42 -13.57
CA ASN A 1194 59.16 -2.25 -12.10
C ASN A 1194 58.36 -1.08 -11.48
N GLU A 1195 57.37 -1.37 -10.62
CA GLU A 1195 57.45 -1.61 -9.14
C GLU A 1195 57.80 -0.33 -8.33
N ARG A 1196 57.08 -0.01 -7.24
CA ARG A 1196 56.25 -0.87 -6.38
C ARG A 1196 55.05 -0.12 -5.78
#